data_AF-A0AAT9FLR4-F1
#
_entry.id   AF-A0AAT9FLR4-F1
#
_cell.length_a   1.000
_cell.length_b   1.000
_cell.length_c   1.000
_cell.angle_alpha   90.00
_cell.angle_beta   90.00
_cell.angle_gamma   90.00
#
_symmetry.space_group_name_H-M   'P 1'
#
loop_
_entity.id
_entity.type
_entity.pdbx_description
1 polymer ?
#
loop_
_entity_poly.entity_id
_entity_poly.type
_entity_poly.pdbx_seq_one_letter_code
_entity_poly.pdbx_strand_id
1 'polypeptide(L)'
;MLEKPTSITCRYLIPALIALHALPSSAETKTFLNTSADGLWSTDANWSTGSKPGASDNAAIGSGLTATIAANAPNIDIATVGSSSSPDTTIIIGANLRTRLFRIAHFDASFGSVVQNGGQVTITESLDIASTNTFATSGLYNINGGSLSFPNCTLGTRGNAVFKVTGSDAASISGGSMTVANAGRLEFVFGATGVTPITLSGDLNLGYAAQLSVDGSNYTGGPGIITLVTSNIIDRVFPPDRVTVSGFAGLDAEIRHTKTDVQIVLTEIGKFPPAPPQLATVLPNGGELPQLGESTFSFTRDYSPSGSPWAIIWRESLVFDALMKHEEIDGGNPVPSKSWQLRIGKGGQVYSLIGDAIGETIPPQFREGGDSDEAPWVDEVWQGVYVDQAQHNPPNSKWFVHQSGAYLRDPALTRPFYSPLVASRIDPADRSYETVNWSQFPHNNQNVDNIGNNDFRPHILTFTKWRDVGGGVIECTLGYYNFGTDYITFVNMPWGGVRRTKLGHHFTIAPDGTPTRDNSNFADSVSVSASDSAGWAAFSANASGTDASLAIVHGFDPTPLPPYLVGNSDWRYGVAGTANSETGSRNYIVGNFRRRPNTPGGTGVWSRFYYAFGSSLADIEDRIEVGQLTSSAVIGPFEFGEEDTPLVGYNFTGSLGTLEYAIDPENSQIFLYSRPVSGSSPLFFIERNNGDRFLTWNPYEISLKPYNGVIQKIQLLGYAPNVADTSPHLAYQPLDSLLTGNVGSYIASGRTLAARTGWAYWAEQTPGASGIGSPLADDDEDGLNDLLEYALGANPNLQDFADHIPAVNDALTFSFTRPVDRFDVTYKVEATDDLTGDWTTVEMEPVIQDNGDGTETLRYENLELLFPESDRCFVRLAVNR
;
A
#
# COMPACT_ATOMS: atom_id res chain seq x y z
N MET A 1 -6.18 32.54 100.64
CA MET A 1 -4.73 32.79 100.59
C MET A 1 -4.29 32.54 99.16
N LEU A 2 -3.76 33.46 98.36
CA LEU A 2 -3.53 34.91 98.37
C LEU A 2 -3.52 35.23 96.86
N GLU A 3 -4.37 36.12 96.37
CA GLU A 3 -4.09 37.55 96.14
C GLU A 3 -3.18 37.86 94.94
N LYS A 4 -3.74 38.71 94.06
CA LYS A 4 -3.09 39.66 93.11
C LYS A 4 -2.04 40.55 93.84
N PRO A 5 -1.39 41.62 93.26
CA PRO A 5 -1.37 42.24 91.91
C PRO A 5 0.09 42.59 91.45
N THR A 6 0.38 43.18 90.28
CA THR A 6 0.62 44.63 90.01
C THR A 6 1.29 44.71 88.62
N SER A 7 0.73 45.39 87.60
CA SER A 7 0.67 46.83 87.30
C SER A 7 2.01 47.51 86.99
N ILE A 8 2.27 47.81 85.70
CA ILE A 8 2.92 49.05 85.25
C ILE A 8 2.20 49.55 83.97
N THR A 9 1.86 50.83 84.01
CA THR A 9 1.22 51.74 83.05
C THR A 9 2.03 52.07 81.78
N CYS A 10 1.37 52.35 80.64
CA CYS A 10 1.49 53.66 79.95
C CYS A 10 0.42 53.88 78.84
N ARG A 11 0.14 55.16 78.56
CA ARG A 11 -0.91 55.74 77.70
C ARG A 11 -0.56 55.67 76.20
N TYR A 12 -1.54 55.43 75.33
CA TYR A 12 -1.83 56.20 74.08
C TYR A 12 -3.25 55.83 73.58
N LEU A 13 -4.06 56.86 73.30
CA LEU A 13 -5.44 56.79 72.80
C LEU A 13 -5.43 57.06 71.29
N ILE A 14 -5.84 56.09 70.46
CA ILE A 14 -6.22 56.26 69.04
C ILE A 14 -7.35 55.25 68.73
N PRO A 15 -8.47 55.64 68.08
CA PRO A 15 -9.56 54.72 67.75
C PRO A 15 -9.25 53.94 66.46
N ALA A 16 -9.29 52.61 66.52
CA ALA A 16 -9.18 51.73 65.35
C ALA A 16 -10.47 50.92 65.15
N LEU A 17 -11.07 51.15 64.00
CA LEU A 17 -12.29 50.53 63.46
C LEU A 17 -12.13 49.01 63.39
N ILE A 18 -13.07 48.25 63.96
CA ILE A 18 -13.15 46.79 63.78
C ILE A 18 -13.70 46.53 62.37
N ALA A 19 -12.82 46.20 61.43
CA ALA A 19 -13.19 45.64 60.14
C ALA A 19 -13.48 44.14 60.30
N LEU A 20 -14.76 43.80 60.35
CA LEU A 20 -15.28 42.45 60.22
C LEU A 20 -14.79 41.88 58.86
N HIS A 21 -13.80 40.99 58.89
CA HIS A 21 -13.36 40.29 57.68
C HIS A 21 -14.46 39.31 57.28
N ALA A 22 -15.17 39.60 56.19
CA ALA A 22 -16.12 38.69 55.58
C ALA A 22 -15.38 37.41 55.16
N LEU A 23 -15.82 36.26 55.69
CA LEU A 23 -15.47 34.96 55.13
C LEU A 23 -15.92 34.95 53.65
N PRO A 24 -15.14 34.38 52.71
CA PRO A 24 -15.61 34.22 51.34
C PRO A 24 -16.91 33.43 51.35
N SER A 25 -17.98 34.03 50.82
CA SER A 25 -19.24 33.32 50.61
C SER A 25 -18.96 32.12 49.70
N SER A 26 -19.26 30.91 50.15
CA SER A 26 -19.22 29.72 49.29
C SER A 26 -20.11 29.96 48.07
N ALA A 27 -19.60 29.68 46.86
CA ALA A 27 -20.38 29.77 45.63
C ALA A 27 -21.70 28.98 45.76
N GLU A 28 -22.84 29.63 45.54
CA GLU A 28 -24.14 28.96 45.58
C GLU A 28 -24.25 28.03 44.37
N THR A 29 -24.63 26.76 44.57
CA THR A 29 -24.88 25.83 43.47
C THR A 29 -26.33 25.91 43.05
N LYS A 30 -26.57 26.33 41.81
CA LYS A 30 -27.89 26.42 41.20
C LYS A 30 -28.04 25.29 40.19
N THR A 31 -29.04 24.44 40.41
CA THR A 31 -29.30 23.27 39.55
C THR A 31 -30.36 23.61 38.52
N PHE A 32 -30.10 23.33 37.25
CA PHE A 32 -31.08 23.42 36.18
C PHE A 32 -32.08 22.26 36.31
N LEU A 33 -33.36 22.59 36.44
CA LEU A 33 -34.48 21.70 36.65
C LEU A 33 -35.49 21.72 35.49
N ASN A 34 -35.36 22.67 34.55
CA ASN A 34 -36.26 22.86 33.41
C ASN A 34 -37.76 22.94 33.79
N THR A 35 -38.10 23.62 34.88
CA THR A 35 -39.49 23.66 35.40
C THR A 35 -40.49 24.31 34.42
N SER A 36 -40.01 25.20 33.54
CA SER A 36 -40.82 25.82 32.49
C SER A 36 -40.95 24.98 31.22
N ALA A 37 -40.19 23.87 31.12
CA ALA A 37 -40.13 22.95 29.99
C ALA A 37 -39.65 23.57 28.65
N ASP A 38 -39.08 24.77 28.66
CA ASP A 38 -38.54 25.43 27.45
C ASP A 38 -37.09 24.99 27.10
N GLY A 39 -36.39 24.33 28.04
CA GLY A 39 -35.00 23.90 27.87
C GLY A 39 -33.98 25.04 27.86
N LEU A 40 -34.37 26.29 28.13
CA LEU A 40 -33.51 27.46 27.98
C LEU A 40 -32.75 27.78 29.27
N TRP A 41 -31.43 27.94 29.15
CA TRP A 41 -30.53 28.36 30.24
C TRP A 41 -30.92 29.74 30.81
N SER A 42 -31.40 30.64 29.94
CA SER A 42 -31.72 32.03 30.29
C SER A 42 -32.96 32.22 31.16
N THR A 43 -33.81 31.20 31.25
CA THR A 43 -35.09 31.26 31.97
C THR A 43 -34.87 31.03 33.45
N ASP A 44 -35.05 32.07 34.26
CA ASP A 44 -34.77 32.07 35.70
C ASP A 44 -35.55 30.99 36.48
N ALA A 45 -36.80 30.71 36.07
CA ALA A 45 -37.64 29.68 36.68
C ALA A 45 -37.06 28.25 36.54
N ASN A 46 -36.23 28.01 35.52
CA ASN A 46 -35.62 26.70 35.30
C ASN A 46 -34.54 26.35 36.32
N TRP A 47 -34.15 27.27 37.20
CA TRP A 47 -33.08 27.05 38.18
C TRP A 47 -33.65 26.83 39.59
N SER A 48 -33.00 25.99 40.38
CA SER A 48 -33.44 25.59 41.73
C SER A 48 -33.65 26.74 42.71
N THR A 49 -33.06 27.90 42.45
CA THR A 49 -33.17 29.11 43.28
C THR A 49 -34.11 30.17 42.67
N GLY A 50 -34.77 29.85 41.56
CA GLY A 50 -35.65 30.78 40.83
C GLY A 50 -34.90 31.93 40.12
N SER A 51 -33.58 31.82 39.98
CA SER A 51 -32.73 32.76 39.26
C SER A 51 -31.59 32.02 38.56
N LYS A 52 -31.21 32.45 37.35
CA LYS A 52 -30.04 31.86 36.69
C LYS A 52 -28.72 32.13 37.44
N PRO A 53 -27.67 31.32 37.22
CA PRO A 53 -26.37 31.50 37.85
C PRO A 53 -25.67 32.79 37.39
N GLY A 54 -25.02 33.48 38.32
CA GLY A 54 -24.12 34.61 38.09
C GLY A 54 -22.65 34.28 38.40
N ALA A 55 -21.79 35.32 38.42
CA ALA A 55 -20.33 35.17 38.46
C ALA A 55 -19.77 34.48 39.70
N SER A 56 -20.54 34.43 40.79
CA SER A 56 -20.20 33.76 42.04
C SER A 56 -20.86 32.39 42.19
N ASP A 57 -21.63 31.93 41.21
CA ASP A 57 -22.49 30.76 41.35
C ASP A 57 -21.92 29.57 40.57
N ASN A 58 -22.18 28.36 41.08
CA ASN A 58 -21.98 27.13 40.32
C ASN A 58 -23.27 26.79 39.57
N ALA A 59 -23.15 26.39 38.31
CA ALA A 59 -24.24 25.87 37.50
C ALA A 59 -24.13 24.35 37.40
N ALA A 60 -25.18 23.62 37.79
CA ALA A 60 -25.25 22.18 37.62
C ALA A 60 -26.46 21.79 36.76
N ILE A 61 -26.31 20.88 35.79
CA ILE A 61 -27.45 20.37 35.01
C ILE A 61 -28.09 19.20 35.75
N GLY A 62 -29.40 19.28 36.00
CA GLY A 62 -30.15 18.19 36.63
C GLY A 62 -30.16 16.92 35.80
N SER A 63 -30.29 15.78 36.49
CA SER A 63 -30.22 14.43 35.89
C SER A 63 -31.22 14.26 34.74
N GLY A 64 -30.73 13.85 33.57
CA GLY A 64 -31.55 13.54 32.39
C GLY A 64 -32.16 14.75 31.70
N LEU A 65 -31.63 15.96 31.97
CA LEU A 65 -32.12 17.20 31.38
C LEU A 65 -31.15 17.72 30.31
N THR A 66 -31.72 18.47 29.36
CA THR A 66 -30.96 19.24 28.37
C THR A 66 -31.13 20.74 28.63
N ALA A 67 -30.01 21.46 28.79
CA ALA A 67 -29.99 22.91 28.91
C ALA A 67 -29.41 23.56 27.66
N THR A 68 -30.08 24.57 27.10
CA THR A 68 -29.67 25.26 25.88
C THR A 68 -29.26 26.70 26.16
N ILE A 69 -28.02 27.05 25.83
CA ILE A 69 -27.50 28.43 25.85
C ILE A 69 -27.72 29.04 24.46
N ALA A 70 -28.91 29.62 24.23
CA ALA A 70 -29.26 30.30 22.99
C ALA A 70 -28.90 31.81 22.96
N ALA A 71 -28.56 32.37 24.12
CA ALA A 71 -28.09 33.74 24.29
C ALA A 71 -26.94 33.76 25.30
N ASN A 72 -26.12 34.81 25.30
CA ASN A 72 -24.93 34.90 26.14
C ASN A 72 -25.26 34.63 27.62
N ALA A 73 -24.65 33.59 28.17
CA ALA A 73 -24.78 33.26 29.58
C ALA A 73 -23.96 34.25 30.42
N PRO A 74 -24.41 34.58 31.64
CA PRO A 74 -23.56 35.25 32.62
C PRO A 74 -22.27 34.44 32.87
N ASN A 75 -21.21 35.12 33.29
CA ASN A 75 -20.06 34.43 33.84
C ASN A 75 -20.50 33.60 35.05
N ILE A 76 -19.90 32.43 35.24
CA ILE A 76 -20.17 31.53 36.36
C ILE A 76 -18.84 31.02 36.95
N ASP A 77 -18.89 30.46 38.15
CA ASP A 77 -17.69 29.88 38.78
C ASP A 77 -17.42 28.46 38.24
N ILE A 78 -18.37 27.54 38.39
CA ILE A 78 -18.23 26.16 37.92
C ILE A 78 -19.44 25.75 37.08
N ALA A 79 -19.21 25.26 35.86
CA ALA A 79 -20.20 24.51 35.09
C ALA A 79 -20.02 23.02 35.35
N THR A 80 -21.07 22.33 35.77
CA THR A 80 -21.09 20.87 35.94
C THR A 80 -22.21 20.23 35.13
N VAL A 81 -21.84 19.31 34.25
CA VAL A 81 -22.77 18.53 33.42
C VAL A 81 -22.59 17.05 33.78
N GLY A 82 -23.67 16.37 34.11
CA GLY A 82 -23.62 14.96 34.46
C GLY A 82 -23.11 14.69 35.87
N SER A 83 -23.99 14.81 36.86
CA SER A 83 -23.71 14.43 38.25
C SER A 83 -24.45 13.18 38.72
N SER A 84 -25.04 12.43 37.78
CA SER A 84 -25.84 11.24 38.03
C SER A 84 -25.59 10.19 36.95
N SER A 85 -26.14 8.99 37.16
CA SER A 85 -26.05 7.86 36.22
C SER A 85 -26.92 8.00 34.96
N SER A 86 -27.51 9.17 34.69
CA SER A 86 -28.38 9.38 33.53
C SER A 86 -27.57 9.83 32.30
N PRO A 87 -27.57 9.05 31.20
CA PRO A 87 -26.79 9.36 30.00
C PRO A 87 -27.29 10.59 29.23
N ASP A 88 -28.51 11.04 29.50
CA ASP A 88 -29.19 12.10 28.73
C ASP A 88 -28.86 13.53 29.22
N THR A 89 -28.04 13.65 30.27
CA THR A 89 -27.71 14.95 30.87
C THR A 89 -26.80 15.76 29.93
N THR A 90 -27.36 16.79 29.30
CA THR A 90 -26.71 17.50 28.18
C THR A 90 -26.75 19.01 28.32
N ILE A 91 -25.73 19.69 27.81
CA ILE A 91 -25.79 21.13 27.52
C ILE A 91 -25.54 21.37 26.03
N ILE A 92 -26.36 22.23 25.42
CA ILE A 92 -26.22 22.69 24.03
C ILE A 92 -25.80 24.17 24.06
N ILE A 93 -24.67 24.49 23.45
CA ILE A 93 -24.08 25.84 23.46
C ILE A 93 -24.17 26.44 22.07
N GLY A 94 -25.01 27.47 21.92
CA GLY A 94 -25.13 28.29 20.70
C GLY A 94 -24.63 29.74 20.87
N ALA A 95 -24.37 30.18 22.11
CA ALA A 95 -23.91 31.53 22.44
C ALA A 95 -22.82 31.51 23.53
N ASN A 96 -22.32 32.67 23.94
CA ASN A 96 -21.12 32.74 24.79
C ASN A 96 -21.34 32.18 26.19
N LEU A 97 -20.34 31.47 26.70
CA LEU A 97 -20.27 30.96 28.07
C LEU A 97 -18.86 31.21 28.63
N ARG A 98 -18.78 31.74 29.85
CA ARG A 98 -17.51 31.87 30.57
C ARG A 98 -17.60 31.24 31.95
N THR A 99 -16.67 30.34 32.25
CA THR A 99 -16.61 29.62 33.52
C THR A 99 -15.17 29.50 34.02
N ARG A 100 -14.95 29.40 35.33
CA ARG A 100 -13.61 29.09 35.85
C ARG A 100 -13.29 27.62 35.62
N LEU A 101 -14.16 26.73 36.08
CA LEU A 101 -14.05 25.28 35.84
C LEU A 101 -15.21 24.77 35.00
N PHE A 102 -14.94 23.84 34.10
CA PHE A 102 -15.98 23.10 33.37
C PHE A 102 -15.78 21.61 33.58
N ARG A 103 -16.74 20.97 34.25
CA ARG A 103 -16.72 19.56 34.65
C ARG A 103 -17.80 18.80 33.93
N ILE A 104 -17.42 17.70 33.28
CA ILE A 104 -18.32 16.82 32.53
C ILE A 104 -18.13 15.42 33.06
N ALA A 105 -19.20 14.83 33.58
CA ALA A 105 -19.16 13.53 34.23
C ALA A 105 -18.07 13.45 35.31
N HIS A 106 -18.00 14.45 36.20
CA HIS A 106 -16.94 14.53 37.21
C HIS A 106 -17.24 13.72 38.48
N PHE A 107 -18.38 13.04 38.58
CA PHE A 107 -18.70 12.21 39.74
C PHE A 107 -18.63 10.72 39.38
N ASP A 108 -18.52 9.86 40.37
CA ASP A 108 -18.46 8.42 40.12
C ASP A 108 -19.76 7.90 39.48
N ALA A 109 -19.61 7.05 38.46
CA ALA A 109 -20.70 6.50 37.67
C ALA A 109 -21.63 7.56 37.06
N SER A 110 -21.08 8.73 36.72
CA SER A 110 -21.85 9.83 36.13
C SER A 110 -21.72 9.92 34.61
N PHE A 111 -22.73 10.47 33.96
CA PHE A 111 -22.76 10.68 32.52
C PHE A 111 -23.10 12.13 32.19
N GLY A 112 -22.36 12.74 31.28
CA GLY A 112 -22.59 14.12 30.85
C GLY A 112 -22.11 14.39 29.44
N SER A 113 -22.86 15.21 28.71
CA SER A 113 -22.56 15.57 27.32
C SER A 113 -22.62 17.09 27.11
N VAL A 114 -21.64 17.62 26.38
CA VAL A 114 -21.62 19.01 25.90
C VAL A 114 -21.62 18.99 24.38
N VAL A 115 -22.51 19.77 23.77
CA VAL A 115 -22.53 20.01 22.33
C VAL A 115 -22.40 21.50 22.07
N GLN A 116 -21.28 21.92 21.50
CA GLN A 116 -21.03 23.31 21.11
C GLN A 116 -21.23 23.49 19.60
N ASN A 117 -22.27 24.24 19.22
CA ASN A 117 -22.58 24.55 17.83
C ASN A 117 -22.23 26.01 17.46
N GLY A 118 -21.93 26.84 18.45
CA GLY A 118 -21.62 28.27 18.25
C GLY A 118 -21.13 28.95 19.52
N GLY A 119 -20.94 30.28 19.43
CA GLY A 119 -20.50 31.11 20.55
C GLY A 119 -19.04 30.90 20.99
N GLN A 120 -18.58 31.75 21.90
CA GLN A 120 -17.27 31.66 22.53
C GLN A 120 -17.39 31.04 23.93
N VAL A 121 -16.80 29.85 24.11
CA VAL A 121 -16.67 29.18 25.41
C VAL A 121 -15.28 29.48 25.96
N THR A 122 -15.23 30.24 27.06
CA THR A 122 -13.97 30.57 27.74
C THR A 122 -13.92 29.92 29.11
N ILE A 123 -12.99 28.99 29.27
CA ILE A 123 -12.66 28.36 30.55
C ILE A 123 -11.40 29.05 31.07
N THR A 124 -11.34 29.41 32.35
CA THR A 124 -10.18 30.15 32.89
C THR A 124 -9.28 29.32 33.80
N GLU A 125 -9.61 28.07 34.10
CA GLU A 125 -8.79 27.18 34.92
C GLU A 125 -8.62 25.78 34.30
N SER A 126 -9.68 24.96 34.23
CA SER A 126 -9.61 23.60 33.71
C SER A 126 -10.91 23.12 33.06
N LEU A 127 -10.76 22.36 31.98
CA LEU A 127 -11.78 21.51 31.37
C LEU A 127 -11.55 20.05 31.77
N ASP A 128 -12.44 19.51 32.58
CA ASP A 128 -12.32 18.16 33.13
C ASP A 128 -13.43 17.26 32.56
N ILE A 129 -13.04 16.23 31.81
CA ILE A 129 -13.98 15.27 31.19
C ILE A 129 -13.71 13.89 31.76
N ALA A 130 -14.70 13.34 32.47
CA ALA A 130 -14.62 12.06 33.17
C ALA A 130 -13.30 11.85 33.93
N SER A 131 -12.80 12.91 34.57
CA SER A 131 -11.47 12.98 35.18
C SER A 131 -11.33 12.24 36.53
N THR A 132 -12.29 11.37 36.87
CA THR A 132 -12.32 10.60 38.11
C THR A 132 -11.88 9.15 37.96
N ASN A 133 -11.78 8.45 39.10
CA ASN A 133 -11.13 7.15 39.23
C ASN A 133 -12.03 5.93 38.97
N THR A 134 -13.18 6.08 38.30
CA THR A 134 -14.14 4.97 38.06
C THR A 134 -14.49 4.77 36.59
N PHE A 135 -14.50 3.51 36.13
CA PHE A 135 -14.80 3.12 34.73
C PHE A 135 -16.27 3.27 34.32
N ALA A 136 -17.18 3.41 35.29
CA ALA A 136 -18.61 3.58 35.03
C ALA A 136 -18.99 5.01 34.61
N THR A 137 -18.02 5.93 34.62
CA THR A 137 -18.21 7.35 34.31
C THR A 137 -17.97 7.60 32.83
N SER A 138 -18.82 8.39 32.17
CA SER A 138 -18.68 8.70 30.74
C SER A 138 -18.97 10.17 30.44
N GLY A 139 -17.97 10.88 29.90
CA GLY A 139 -18.08 12.30 29.56
C GLY A 139 -17.80 12.56 28.08
N LEU A 140 -18.60 13.42 27.46
CA LEU A 140 -18.41 13.86 26.07
C LEU A 140 -18.38 15.39 26.00
N TYR A 141 -17.36 15.94 25.33
CA TYR A 141 -17.40 17.29 24.77
C TYR A 141 -17.32 17.18 23.26
N ASN A 142 -18.37 17.59 22.56
CA ASN A 142 -18.40 17.67 21.11
C ASN A 142 -18.45 19.12 20.66
N ILE A 143 -17.49 19.54 19.84
CA ILE A 143 -17.49 20.85 19.19
C ILE A 143 -17.72 20.71 17.69
N ASN A 144 -18.76 21.39 17.22
CA ASN A 144 -19.19 21.45 15.82
C ASN A 144 -19.22 22.89 15.28
N GLY A 145 -18.87 23.90 16.09
CA GLY A 145 -18.93 25.30 15.70
C GLY A 145 -18.54 26.25 16.84
N GLY A 146 -18.27 27.52 16.54
CA GLY A 146 -17.90 28.53 17.53
C GLY A 146 -16.42 28.53 17.91
N SER A 147 -16.07 28.90 19.14
CA SER A 147 -14.69 28.90 19.63
C SER A 147 -14.57 28.39 21.07
N LEU A 148 -13.52 27.64 21.35
CA LEU A 148 -13.21 27.10 22.68
C LEU A 148 -11.79 27.51 23.12
N SER A 149 -11.68 27.99 24.35
CA SER A 149 -10.41 28.31 25.01
C SER A 149 -10.35 27.68 26.41
N PHE A 150 -9.29 26.93 26.72
CA PHE A 150 -9.04 26.34 28.04
C PHE A 150 -7.54 26.37 28.43
N PRO A 151 -7.15 26.72 29.66
CA PRO A 151 -5.74 26.65 30.05
C PRO A 151 -5.26 25.20 30.20
N ASN A 152 -6.10 24.34 30.76
CA ASN A 152 -5.80 22.93 30.96
C ASN A 152 -7.00 22.08 30.58
N CYS A 153 -6.74 20.89 30.04
CA CYS A 153 -7.76 19.88 29.81
C CYS A 153 -7.29 18.50 30.27
N THR A 154 -8.13 17.79 31.03
CA THR A 154 -7.88 16.40 31.45
C THR A 154 -9.00 15.49 30.96
N LEU A 155 -8.62 14.45 30.23
CA LEU A 155 -9.52 13.43 29.69
C LEU A 155 -9.25 12.08 30.36
N GLY A 156 -10.23 11.58 31.12
CA GLY A 156 -10.39 10.14 31.37
C GLY A 156 -9.25 9.45 32.14
N THR A 157 -9.01 9.85 33.39
CA THR A 157 -8.02 9.19 34.28
C THR A 157 -8.35 7.71 34.49
N ARG A 158 -9.63 7.39 34.74
CA ARG A 158 -10.23 6.05 34.61
C ARG A 158 -11.63 6.04 34.00
N GLY A 159 -12.36 7.17 34.00
CA GLY A 159 -13.65 7.30 33.31
C GLY A 159 -13.48 7.43 31.80
N ASN A 160 -14.48 6.97 31.04
CA ASN A 160 -14.48 7.07 29.58
C ASN A 160 -14.68 8.55 29.17
N ALA A 161 -13.63 9.21 28.72
CA ALA A 161 -13.69 10.61 28.30
C ALA A 161 -13.51 10.73 26.79
N VAL A 162 -14.40 11.48 26.13
CA VAL A 162 -14.28 11.78 24.70
C VAL A 162 -14.26 13.29 24.51
N PHE A 163 -13.19 13.78 23.88
CA PHE A 163 -13.15 15.10 23.28
C PHE A 163 -13.29 14.93 21.77
N LYS A 164 -14.43 15.36 21.23
CA LYS A 164 -14.82 15.19 19.83
C LYS A 164 -14.81 16.52 19.08
N VAL A 165 -14.19 16.53 17.91
CA VAL A 165 -14.24 17.61 16.94
C VAL A 165 -14.96 17.11 15.70
N THR A 166 -16.01 17.83 15.27
CA THR A 166 -16.77 17.49 14.07
C THR A 166 -16.68 18.62 13.06
N GLY A 167 -16.25 18.30 11.84
CA GLY A 167 -16.11 19.26 10.75
C GLY A 167 -15.10 20.37 11.02
N SER A 168 -15.12 21.38 10.16
CA SER A 168 -14.22 22.54 10.17
C SER A 168 -14.93 23.85 10.51
N ASP A 169 -16.17 23.78 11.00
CA ASP A 169 -17.02 24.95 11.31
C ASP A 169 -16.64 25.66 12.63
N ALA A 170 -15.81 25.03 13.47
CA ALA A 170 -15.25 25.69 14.64
C ALA A 170 -14.18 26.71 14.21
N ALA A 171 -14.37 27.97 14.60
CA ALA A 171 -13.44 29.05 14.29
C ALA A 171 -12.10 28.90 15.03
N SER A 172 -12.08 28.34 16.24
CA SER A 172 -10.84 28.00 16.95
C SER A 172 -11.07 26.99 18.08
N ILE A 173 -10.08 26.12 18.30
CA ILE A 173 -9.97 25.26 19.48
C ILE A 173 -8.57 25.47 20.04
N SER A 174 -8.48 26.21 21.14
CA SER A 174 -7.20 26.65 21.70
C SER A 174 -7.06 26.26 23.16
N GLY A 175 -5.85 25.87 23.57
CA GLY A 175 -5.57 25.68 24.98
C GLY A 175 -4.13 25.82 25.43
N GLY A 176 -3.91 25.69 26.74
CA GLY A 176 -2.58 25.58 27.33
C GLY A 176 -2.06 24.15 27.15
N SER A 177 -2.27 23.29 28.13
CA SER A 177 -1.88 21.86 28.06
C SER A 177 -3.09 20.94 28.04
N MET A 178 -2.94 19.76 27.44
CA MET A 178 -3.95 18.70 27.43
C MET A 178 -3.34 17.39 27.88
N THR A 179 -4.06 16.66 28.75
CA THR A 179 -3.72 15.30 29.16
C THR A 179 -4.82 14.34 28.70
N VAL A 180 -4.45 13.42 27.81
CA VAL A 180 -5.31 12.30 27.39
C VAL A 180 -4.86 11.08 28.18
N ALA A 181 -5.53 10.78 29.29
CA ALA A 181 -5.15 9.66 30.15
C ALA A 181 -5.66 8.31 29.59
N ASN A 182 -5.49 7.23 30.36
CA ASN A 182 -5.65 5.85 29.88
C ASN A 182 -7.07 5.47 29.43
N ALA A 183 -8.10 6.23 29.81
CA ALA A 183 -9.48 6.06 29.33
C ALA A 183 -9.96 7.27 28.50
N GLY A 184 -9.04 8.18 28.17
CA GLY A 184 -9.30 9.34 27.34
C GLY A 184 -9.20 9.02 25.85
N ARG A 185 -10.08 9.64 25.06
CA ARG A 185 -10.14 9.56 23.61
C ARG A 185 -10.21 10.94 22.98
N LEU A 186 -9.38 11.17 21.98
CA LEU A 186 -9.62 12.21 20.98
C LEU A 186 -10.36 11.62 19.79
N GLU A 187 -11.41 12.30 19.34
CA GLU A 187 -12.21 11.87 18.19
C GLU A 187 -12.34 13.01 17.18
N PHE A 188 -11.99 12.73 15.93
CA PHE A 188 -12.11 13.67 14.82
C PHE A 188 -13.06 13.08 13.77
N VAL A 189 -14.16 13.77 13.52
CA VAL A 189 -15.11 13.43 12.45
C VAL A 189 -15.01 14.49 11.38
N PHE A 190 -14.50 14.11 10.22
CA PHE A 190 -14.23 15.02 9.11
C PHE A 190 -15.54 15.50 8.48
N GLY A 191 -15.57 16.78 8.14
CA GLY A 191 -16.50 17.32 7.15
C GLY A 191 -15.87 17.27 5.76
N ALA A 192 -16.56 17.84 4.77
CA ALA A 192 -16.13 17.85 3.35
C ALA A 192 -14.69 18.33 3.15
N THR A 193 -14.25 19.32 3.93
CA THR A 193 -12.93 19.97 3.79
C THR A 193 -11.93 19.59 4.89
N GLY A 194 -12.30 18.73 5.84
CA GLY A 194 -11.44 18.32 6.95
C GLY A 194 -12.04 18.61 8.33
N VAL A 195 -11.17 18.93 9.29
CA VAL A 195 -11.52 19.24 10.69
C VAL A 195 -10.77 20.46 11.21
N THR A 196 -11.33 21.15 12.20
CA THR A 196 -10.61 22.20 12.93
C THR A 196 -9.55 21.59 13.86
N PRO A 197 -8.26 21.97 13.75
CA PRO A 197 -7.21 21.44 14.62
C PRO A 197 -7.33 21.95 16.06
N ILE A 198 -6.89 21.13 17.02
CA ILE A 198 -6.67 21.56 18.40
C ILE A 198 -5.29 22.21 18.50
N THR A 199 -5.21 23.47 18.93
CA THR A 199 -3.95 24.20 19.08
C THR A 199 -3.60 24.40 20.56
N LEU A 200 -2.49 23.82 21.00
CA LEU A 200 -2.00 23.89 22.36
C LEU A 200 -0.74 24.76 22.43
N SER A 201 -0.71 25.69 23.37
CA SER A 201 0.47 26.50 23.68
C SER A 201 1.45 25.80 24.63
N GLY A 202 1.00 24.72 25.29
CA GLY A 202 1.79 23.80 26.09
C GLY A 202 1.76 22.37 25.52
N ASP A 203 1.89 21.38 26.40
CA ASP A 203 2.18 20.01 25.98
C ASP A 203 0.90 19.17 25.80
N LEU A 204 0.98 18.20 24.87
CA LEU A 204 0.02 17.10 24.78
C LEU A 204 0.62 15.88 25.47
N ASN A 205 0.05 15.51 26.62
CA ASN A 205 0.51 14.39 27.44
C ASN A 205 -0.37 13.17 27.20
N LEU A 206 0.21 12.06 26.72
CA LEU A 206 -0.55 10.83 26.41
C LEU A 206 -0.31 9.71 27.41
N GLY A 207 -1.40 9.18 27.96
CA GLY A 207 -1.39 7.94 28.76
C GLY A 207 -1.06 6.70 27.92
N TYR A 208 -0.63 5.63 28.58
CA TYR A 208 -0.29 4.35 27.92
C TYR A 208 -1.46 3.68 27.19
N ALA A 209 -2.70 4.05 27.50
CA ALA A 209 -3.90 3.54 26.84
C ALA A 209 -4.78 4.66 26.27
N ALA A 210 -4.20 5.85 26.04
CA ALA A 210 -4.88 6.95 25.36
C ALA A 210 -5.38 6.51 23.97
N GLN A 211 -6.49 7.07 23.49
CA GLN A 211 -7.15 6.62 22.26
C GLN A 211 -7.29 7.78 21.26
N LEU A 212 -7.22 7.44 19.96
CA LEU A 212 -7.48 8.36 18.86
C LEU A 212 -8.44 7.69 17.87
N SER A 213 -9.49 8.39 17.47
CA SER A 213 -10.38 7.95 16.41
C SER A 213 -10.51 9.03 15.35
N VAL A 214 -10.39 8.65 14.08
CA VAL A 214 -10.55 9.54 12.93
C VAL A 214 -11.53 8.92 11.93
N ASP A 215 -12.62 9.63 11.66
CA ASP A 215 -13.66 9.23 10.70
C ASP A 215 -13.68 10.22 9.53
N GLY A 216 -13.31 9.72 8.36
CA GLY A 216 -13.24 10.43 7.08
C GLY A 216 -14.51 10.34 6.24
N SER A 217 -15.60 9.73 6.72
CA SER A 217 -16.74 9.32 5.85
C SER A 217 -17.40 10.46 5.06
N ASN A 218 -17.31 11.70 5.53
CA ASN A 218 -17.83 12.88 4.81
C ASN A 218 -16.72 13.71 4.13
N TYR A 219 -15.47 13.28 4.18
CA TYR A 219 -14.35 13.98 3.57
C TYR A 219 -14.39 13.81 2.05
N THR A 220 -14.43 14.93 1.33
CA THR A 220 -14.40 14.96 -0.14
C THR A 220 -13.17 15.70 -0.66
N GLY A 221 -12.23 16.06 0.23
CA GLY A 221 -10.96 16.62 -0.17
C GLY A 221 -10.05 15.58 -0.81
N GLY A 222 -8.96 16.04 -1.43
CA GLY A 222 -7.97 15.18 -2.06
C GLY A 222 -6.87 14.70 -1.10
N PRO A 223 -5.77 14.13 -1.64
CA PRO A 223 -4.60 13.80 -0.83
C PRO A 223 -4.00 15.05 -0.17
N GLY A 224 -3.33 14.85 0.96
CA GLY A 224 -2.71 15.93 1.72
C GLY A 224 -2.38 15.54 3.15
N ILE A 225 -1.77 16.49 3.87
CA ILE A 225 -1.47 16.33 5.30
C ILE A 225 -2.41 17.27 6.06
N ILE A 226 -3.19 16.70 6.97
CA ILE A 226 -4.14 17.46 7.80
C ILE A 226 -3.72 17.34 9.25
N THR A 227 -3.48 18.48 9.90
CA THR A 227 -3.14 18.51 11.32
C THR A 227 -4.39 18.33 12.17
N LEU A 228 -4.32 17.42 13.13
CA LEU A 228 -5.38 17.15 14.10
C LEU A 228 -5.10 17.89 15.42
N VAL A 229 -3.85 17.85 15.87
CA VAL A 229 -3.39 18.54 17.08
C VAL A 229 -2.03 19.16 16.82
N THR A 230 -1.85 20.41 17.24
CA THR A 230 -0.55 21.08 17.36
C THR A 230 -0.29 21.40 18.83
N SER A 231 0.94 21.20 19.29
CA SER A 231 1.38 21.39 20.66
C SER A 231 2.86 21.79 20.73
N ASN A 232 3.33 22.17 21.92
CA ASN A 232 4.73 22.46 22.16
C ASN A 232 5.59 21.18 22.18
N ILE A 233 5.15 20.15 22.93
CA ILE A 233 5.78 18.84 22.99
C ILE A 233 4.69 17.76 23.03
N ILE A 234 4.94 16.70 22.25
CA ILE A 234 4.27 15.41 22.33
C ILE A 234 5.29 14.41 22.89
N ASP A 235 5.08 13.94 24.12
CA ASP A 235 6.03 13.07 24.81
C ASP A 235 5.95 11.60 24.37
N ARG A 236 4.80 11.20 23.80
CA ARG A 236 4.42 9.84 23.44
C ARG A 236 3.51 9.83 22.22
N VAL A 237 3.39 8.69 21.57
CA VAL A 237 2.42 8.48 20.48
C VAL A 237 1.18 7.76 20.98
N PHE A 238 0.05 7.92 20.29
CA PHE A 238 -1.12 7.08 20.55
C PHE A 238 -0.78 5.59 20.31
N PRO A 239 -1.11 4.69 21.25
CA PRO A 239 -0.92 3.25 21.07
C PRO A 239 -1.61 2.73 19.80
N PRO A 240 -0.92 1.92 18.99
CA PRO A 240 -1.43 1.39 17.73
C PRO A 240 -2.83 0.81 17.74
N ASP A 241 -3.08 -0.06 18.71
CA ASP A 241 -4.32 -0.79 18.95
C ASP A 241 -5.45 0.12 19.44
N ARG A 242 -5.13 1.37 19.73
CA ARG A 242 -6.02 2.42 20.23
C ARG A 242 -6.20 3.57 19.24
N VAL A 243 -5.69 3.41 18.02
CA VAL A 243 -5.92 4.31 16.90
C VAL A 243 -6.86 3.65 15.91
N THR A 244 -7.99 4.29 15.61
CA THR A 244 -8.92 3.86 14.56
C THR A 244 -9.01 4.94 13.48
N VAL A 245 -8.82 4.55 12.21
CA VAL A 245 -8.96 5.44 11.05
C VAL A 245 -9.87 4.74 10.04
N SER A 246 -10.91 5.44 9.57
CA SER A 246 -11.87 4.90 8.61
C SER A 246 -12.45 5.99 7.72
N GLY A 247 -13.15 5.61 6.64
CA GLY A 247 -14.04 6.52 5.90
C GLY A 247 -13.41 7.38 4.80
N PHE A 248 -12.11 7.23 4.50
CA PHE A 248 -11.45 7.99 3.42
C PHE A 248 -11.56 7.26 2.07
N ALA A 249 -12.70 7.39 1.39
CA ALA A 249 -12.91 6.72 0.10
C ALA A 249 -11.90 7.19 -0.95
N GLY A 250 -11.22 6.24 -1.61
CA GLY A 250 -10.21 6.55 -2.64
C GLY A 250 -8.90 7.15 -2.09
N LEU A 251 -8.68 7.15 -0.77
CA LEU A 251 -7.44 7.62 -0.16
C LEU A 251 -6.95 6.65 0.92
N ASP A 252 -5.65 6.42 0.96
CA ASP A 252 -4.95 5.73 2.04
C ASP A 252 -4.70 6.73 3.15
N ALA A 253 -4.90 6.33 4.40
CA ALA A 253 -4.86 7.23 5.55
C ALA A 253 -3.92 6.71 6.64
N GLU A 254 -2.90 7.50 6.99
CA GLU A 254 -1.89 7.18 8.01
C GLU A 254 -1.83 8.26 9.10
N ILE A 255 -1.78 7.86 10.38
CA ILE A 255 -1.52 8.82 11.47
C ILE A 255 -0.01 9.01 11.66
N ARG A 256 0.44 10.25 11.48
CA ARG A 256 1.81 10.68 11.71
C ARG A 256 1.94 11.48 12.99
N HIS A 257 2.95 11.15 13.80
CA HIS A 257 3.32 11.93 14.97
C HIS A 257 4.67 12.62 14.72
N THR A 258 4.75 13.91 15.01
CA THR A 258 6.01 14.64 15.14
C THR A 258 6.24 14.99 16.61
N LYS A 259 7.30 15.73 16.94
CA LYS A 259 7.51 16.23 18.31
C LYS A 259 6.46 17.26 18.73
N THR A 260 5.74 17.86 17.77
CA THR A 260 4.83 18.98 17.99
C THR A 260 3.40 18.68 17.52
N ASP A 261 3.24 17.77 16.57
CA ASP A 261 1.97 17.60 15.85
C ASP A 261 1.51 16.14 15.79
N VAL A 262 0.18 15.97 15.88
CA VAL A 262 -0.53 14.76 15.45
C VAL A 262 -1.23 15.09 14.14
N GLN A 263 -0.93 14.33 13.09
CA GLN A 263 -1.38 14.58 11.73
C GLN A 263 -1.97 13.31 11.12
N ILE A 264 -2.91 13.49 10.19
CA ILE A 264 -3.31 12.45 9.26
C ILE A 264 -2.70 12.75 7.89
N VAL A 265 -2.09 11.74 7.29
CA VAL A 265 -1.52 11.78 5.95
C VAL A 265 -2.47 11.01 5.06
N LEU A 266 -3.06 11.71 4.09
CA LEU A 266 -3.96 11.16 3.10
C LEU A 266 -3.22 11.06 1.76
N THR A 267 -3.17 9.86 1.19
CA THR A 267 -2.55 9.60 -0.11
C THR A 267 -3.58 9.03 -1.06
N GLU A 268 -3.62 9.50 -2.30
CA GLU A 268 -4.61 9.05 -3.28
C GLU A 268 -4.42 7.57 -3.62
N ILE A 269 -5.45 6.76 -3.39
CA ILE A 269 -5.57 5.38 -3.86
C ILE A 269 -6.02 5.45 -5.31
N GLY A 270 -5.16 5.00 -6.22
CA GLY A 270 -5.52 4.81 -7.63
C GLY A 270 -5.64 6.10 -8.45
N LYS A 271 -4.54 6.43 -9.13
CA LYS A 271 -4.60 6.99 -10.50
C LYS A 271 -3.69 6.23 -11.48
N PHE A 272 -3.13 5.10 -11.06
CA PHE A 272 -2.69 4.12 -12.04
C PHE A 272 -3.85 3.14 -12.18
N PRO A 273 -4.34 2.89 -13.41
CA PRO A 273 -5.11 1.68 -13.67
C PRO A 273 -4.39 0.49 -13.04
N PRO A 274 -5.08 -0.43 -12.34
CA PRO A 274 -4.45 -1.61 -11.77
C PRO A 274 -3.57 -2.30 -12.82
N ALA A 275 -2.39 -2.77 -12.42
CA ALA A 275 -1.52 -3.48 -13.33
C ALA A 275 -2.28 -4.67 -13.94
N PRO A 276 -2.25 -4.85 -15.27
CA PRO A 276 -2.89 -6.00 -15.90
C PRO A 276 -2.45 -7.29 -15.21
N PRO A 277 -3.39 -8.17 -14.79
CA PRO A 277 -3.04 -9.39 -14.04
C PRO A 277 -2.00 -10.27 -14.75
N GLN A 278 -1.96 -10.23 -16.09
CA GLN A 278 -1.02 -10.96 -16.93
C GLN A 278 0.44 -10.57 -16.68
N LEU A 279 0.71 -9.35 -16.18
CA LEU A 279 2.07 -8.92 -15.83
C LEU A 279 2.65 -9.66 -14.62
N ALA A 280 1.80 -10.26 -13.79
CA ALA A 280 2.23 -11.10 -12.67
C ALA A 280 2.36 -12.58 -13.06
N THR A 281 1.74 -13.04 -14.16
CA THR A 281 1.71 -14.45 -14.58
C THR A 281 2.93 -14.87 -15.42
N VAL A 282 4.11 -14.56 -14.88
CA VAL A 282 5.40 -14.93 -15.48
C VAL A 282 5.82 -16.33 -15.05
N LEU A 283 5.50 -16.73 -13.83
CA LEU A 283 5.94 -18.01 -13.29
C LEU A 283 5.13 -19.18 -13.88
N PRO A 284 5.76 -20.35 -14.11
CA PRO A 284 5.06 -21.50 -14.67
C PRO A 284 3.94 -21.96 -13.74
N ASN A 285 2.85 -22.46 -14.34
CA ASN A 285 1.78 -23.11 -13.59
C ASN A 285 2.33 -24.28 -12.76
N GLY A 286 1.78 -24.47 -11.56
CA GLY A 286 2.24 -25.47 -10.58
C GLY A 286 2.11 -26.94 -11.03
N GLY A 287 1.50 -27.18 -12.20
CA GLY A 287 1.13 -28.51 -12.70
C GLY A 287 -0.14 -29.06 -12.05
N GLU A 288 -0.64 -30.17 -12.58
CA GLU A 288 -1.69 -30.98 -11.96
C GLU A 288 -1.05 -31.85 -10.86
N LEU A 289 -0.93 -31.29 -9.65
CA LEU A 289 -0.59 -32.09 -8.48
C LEU A 289 -1.85 -32.85 -8.03
N PRO A 290 -1.72 -34.09 -7.51
CA PRO A 290 -2.84 -34.76 -6.87
C PRO A 290 -3.41 -33.89 -5.76
N GLN A 291 -4.73 -33.85 -5.62
CA GLN A 291 -5.34 -33.18 -4.47
C GLN A 291 -4.91 -33.92 -3.20
N LEU A 292 -4.17 -33.25 -2.31
CA LEU A 292 -3.56 -33.86 -1.12
C LEU A 292 -4.47 -33.88 0.11
N GLY A 293 -5.66 -33.29 0.03
CA GLY A 293 -6.61 -33.22 1.14
C GLY A 293 -7.85 -32.36 0.83
N GLU A 294 -8.82 -32.41 1.73
CA GLU A 294 -9.96 -31.49 1.75
C GLU A 294 -9.61 -30.28 2.62
N SER A 295 -9.85 -29.07 2.13
CA SER A 295 -9.52 -27.85 2.87
C SER A 295 -10.42 -26.68 2.53
N THR A 296 -10.49 -25.72 3.45
CA THR A 296 -10.94 -24.36 3.14
C THR A 296 -9.74 -23.45 2.90
N PHE A 297 -9.92 -22.51 1.98
CA PHE A 297 -8.93 -21.50 1.64
C PHE A 297 -9.57 -20.11 1.74
N SER A 298 -8.83 -19.16 2.30
CA SER A 298 -9.23 -17.75 2.31
C SER A 298 -8.03 -16.84 2.03
N PHE A 299 -8.32 -15.71 1.40
CA PHE A 299 -7.37 -14.67 1.07
C PHE A 299 -7.94 -13.31 1.46
N THR A 300 -7.11 -12.44 2.04
CA THR A 300 -7.48 -11.03 2.26
C THR A 300 -6.26 -10.11 2.20
N ARG A 301 -6.50 -8.87 1.75
CA ARG A 301 -5.58 -7.73 1.91
C ARG A 301 -6.01 -6.78 3.03
N ASP A 302 -7.04 -7.13 3.77
CA ASP A 302 -7.40 -6.42 5.00
C ASP A 302 -6.39 -6.78 6.08
N TYR A 303 -5.75 -5.75 6.64
CA TYR A 303 -4.76 -5.94 7.68
C TYR A 303 -5.36 -6.62 8.91
N SER A 304 -4.72 -7.72 9.32
CA SER A 304 -4.91 -8.31 10.64
C SER A 304 -3.54 -8.69 11.24
N PRO A 305 -3.27 -8.29 12.50
CA PRO A 305 -2.01 -8.64 13.15
C PRO A 305 -1.90 -10.16 13.28
N SER A 306 -0.67 -10.70 13.23
CA SER A 306 -0.44 -12.12 13.48
C SER A 306 -0.61 -12.48 14.97
N GLY A 307 -0.42 -11.49 15.85
CA GLY A 307 -0.31 -11.70 17.29
C GLY A 307 1.05 -12.28 17.71
N SER A 308 1.97 -12.46 16.76
CA SER A 308 3.30 -12.99 17.02
C SER A 308 4.17 -12.00 17.79
N PRO A 309 5.02 -12.48 18.72
CA PRO A 309 5.92 -11.61 19.45
C PRO A 309 7.11 -11.21 18.56
N TRP A 310 7.15 -9.93 18.21
CA TRP A 310 8.25 -9.32 17.47
C TRP A 310 9.21 -8.58 18.40
N ALA A 311 10.49 -8.54 18.00
CA ALA A 311 11.54 -7.88 18.76
C ALA A 311 11.74 -6.40 18.36
N ILE A 312 10.99 -5.91 17.38
CA ILE A 312 11.06 -4.58 16.76
C ILE A 312 9.96 -3.64 17.26
N ILE A 313 10.18 -2.32 17.16
CA ILE A 313 9.20 -1.29 17.53
C ILE A 313 8.15 -1.04 16.43
N TRP A 314 8.40 -1.57 15.23
CA TRP A 314 7.57 -1.38 14.06
C TRP A 314 6.31 -2.26 14.12
N ARG A 315 5.22 -1.75 13.54
CA ARG A 315 3.93 -2.46 13.47
C ARG A 315 3.88 -3.33 12.22
N GLU A 316 3.24 -4.50 12.33
CA GLU A 316 3.05 -5.40 11.19
C GLU A 316 2.29 -4.75 10.03
N SER A 317 1.42 -3.77 10.31
CA SER A 317 0.70 -3.00 9.27
C SER A 317 1.63 -2.28 8.29
N LEU A 318 2.90 -2.04 8.67
CA LEU A 318 3.88 -1.45 7.77
C LEU A 318 4.36 -2.46 6.71
N VAL A 319 4.56 -3.73 7.09
CA VAL A 319 5.02 -4.79 6.19
C VAL A 319 3.87 -5.49 5.47
N PHE A 320 2.70 -5.63 6.10
CA PHE A 320 1.59 -6.43 5.60
C PHE A 320 1.14 -6.00 4.20
N ASP A 321 1.00 -6.99 3.32
CA ASP A 321 0.35 -6.87 2.01
C ASP A 321 -0.87 -7.80 1.93
N ALA A 322 -0.70 -9.08 2.27
CA ALA A 322 -1.78 -10.06 2.19
C ALA A 322 -1.68 -11.17 3.25
N LEU A 323 -2.82 -11.81 3.53
CA LEU A 323 -2.95 -13.04 4.31
C LEU A 323 -3.60 -14.12 3.45
N MET A 324 -2.93 -15.27 3.34
CA MET A 324 -3.49 -16.54 2.87
C MET A 324 -3.70 -17.46 4.07
N LYS A 325 -4.84 -18.13 4.16
CA LYS A 325 -5.15 -19.08 5.23
C LYS A 325 -5.74 -20.35 4.66
N HIS A 326 -5.23 -21.47 5.16
CA HIS A 326 -5.64 -22.82 4.83
C HIS A 326 -6.06 -23.55 6.10
N GLU A 327 -7.26 -24.13 6.09
CA GLU A 327 -7.73 -25.03 7.15
C GLU A 327 -7.97 -26.40 6.56
N GLU A 328 -7.15 -27.37 6.95
CA GLU A 328 -7.26 -28.76 6.52
C GLU A 328 -8.40 -29.45 7.29
N ILE A 329 -9.15 -30.31 6.59
CA ILE A 329 -10.31 -31.03 7.10
C ILE A 329 -10.19 -32.53 6.79
N ASP A 330 -10.46 -33.37 7.78
CA ASP A 330 -10.63 -34.83 7.60
C ASP A 330 -11.94 -35.29 8.25
N GLY A 331 -12.85 -35.85 7.43
CA GLY A 331 -14.17 -36.30 7.88
C GLY A 331 -15.01 -35.20 8.55
N GLY A 332 -14.82 -33.95 8.15
CA GLY A 332 -15.47 -32.76 8.74
C GLY A 332 -14.79 -32.18 9.98
N ASN A 333 -13.63 -32.69 10.41
CA ASN A 333 -12.89 -32.19 11.57
C ASN A 333 -11.61 -31.45 11.14
N PRO A 334 -11.24 -30.32 11.79
CA PRO A 334 -9.98 -29.64 11.51
C PRO A 334 -8.76 -30.51 11.81
N VAL A 335 -7.70 -30.36 11.01
CA VAL A 335 -6.41 -31.06 11.19
C VAL A 335 -5.29 -30.03 11.48
N PRO A 336 -5.06 -29.63 12.74
CA PRO A 336 -4.14 -28.53 13.08
C PRO A 336 -2.68 -28.74 12.64
N SER A 337 -2.24 -29.99 12.49
CA SER A 337 -0.88 -30.30 12.00
C SER A 337 -0.68 -30.00 10.51
N LYS A 338 -1.75 -29.68 9.79
CA LYS A 338 -1.76 -29.38 8.35
C LYS A 338 -2.37 -28.00 8.05
N SER A 339 -3.00 -27.34 9.01
CA SER A 339 -3.53 -25.97 8.87
C SER A 339 -2.45 -24.90 9.04
N TRP A 340 -2.55 -23.82 8.26
CA TRP A 340 -1.57 -22.73 8.29
C TRP A 340 -2.16 -21.35 7.93
N GLN A 341 -1.46 -20.31 8.36
CA GLN A 341 -1.65 -18.92 7.99
C GLN A 341 -0.33 -18.34 7.47
N LEU A 342 -0.35 -17.80 6.26
CA LEU A 342 0.80 -17.22 5.55
C LEU A 342 0.54 -15.72 5.35
N ARG A 343 1.37 -14.86 5.96
CA ARG A 343 1.32 -13.42 5.73
C ARG A 343 2.49 -12.99 4.87
N ILE A 344 2.14 -12.27 3.82
CA ILE A 344 3.04 -11.83 2.76
C ILE A 344 3.27 -10.34 2.94
N GLY A 345 4.53 -9.94 2.86
CA GLY A 345 4.96 -8.56 3.00
C GLY A 345 4.91 -7.81 1.68
N LYS A 346 4.96 -6.48 1.75
CA LYS A 346 4.99 -5.58 0.57
C LYS A 346 6.16 -5.82 -0.38
N GLY A 347 7.24 -6.46 0.08
CA GLY A 347 8.36 -6.92 -0.75
C GLY A 347 8.16 -8.32 -1.37
N GLY A 348 7.00 -8.94 -1.17
CA GLY A 348 6.68 -10.31 -1.62
C GLY A 348 7.22 -11.43 -0.72
N GLN A 349 7.98 -11.08 0.32
CA GLN A 349 8.55 -12.01 1.29
C GLN A 349 7.51 -12.55 2.27
N VAL A 350 7.75 -13.72 2.86
CA VAL A 350 6.95 -14.21 3.99
C VAL A 350 7.53 -13.67 5.28
N TYR A 351 6.78 -12.79 5.92
CA TYR A 351 7.20 -12.20 7.20
C TYR A 351 6.54 -12.86 8.42
N SER A 352 5.46 -13.64 8.21
CA SER A 352 4.83 -14.46 9.25
C SER A 352 4.24 -15.73 8.62
N LEU A 353 4.49 -16.87 9.26
CA LEU A 353 4.01 -18.19 8.84
C LEU A 353 3.68 -18.99 10.09
N ILE A 354 2.39 -19.15 10.36
CA ILE A 354 1.87 -19.82 11.55
C ILE A 354 1.28 -21.17 11.12
N GLY A 355 1.76 -22.27 11.69
CA GLY A 355 1.06 -23.56 11.64
C GLY A 355 0.23 -23.73 12.89
N ASP A 356 -1.02 -24.21 12.79
CA ASP A 356 -1.92 -24.25 13.95
C ASP A 356 -1.41 -25.16 15.09
N ALA A 357 -0.68 -26.24 14.74
CA ALA A 357 -0.01 -27.10 15.72
C ALA A 357 1.37 -26.60 16.19
N ILE A 358 1.99 -25.64 15.50
CA ILE A 358 3.39 -25.20 15.73
C ILE A 358 3.44 -23.80 16.37
N GLY A 359 2.55 -22.90 15.97
CA GLY A 359 2.67 -21.45 16.19
C GLY A 359 3.52 -20.76 15.12
N GLU A 360 3.98 -19.54 15.43
CA GLU A 360 4.80 -18.73 14.52
C GLU A 360 6.15 -19.38 14.23
N THR A 361 6.39 -19.65 12.95
CA THR A 361 7.63 -20.26 12.47
C THR A 361 8.66 -19.21 12.06
N ILE A 362 8.29 -17.97 11.78
CA ILE A 362 9.25 -16.94 11.38
C ILE A 362 9.99 -16.40 12.62
N PRO A 363 11.34 -16.33 12.61
CA PRO A 363 12.13 -15.81 13.73
C PRO A 363 11.88 -14.31 14.00
N PRO A 364 12.15 -13.83 15.23
CA PRO A 364 12.30 -12.40 15.47
C PRO A 364 13.54 -11.84 14.72
N GLN A 365 13.46 -10.57 14.32
CA GLN A 365 14.44 -9.91 13.45
C GLN A 365 15.80 -9.64 14.14
N PHE A 366 16.88 -9.61 13.35
CA PHE A 366 18.29 -9.50 13.75
C PHE A 366 18.60 -8.24 14.57
N ARG A 367 19.61 -8.34 15.45
CA ARG A 367 20.28 -7.23 16.14
C ARG A 367 21.79 -7.31 15.96
N GLU A 368 22.41 -6.46 15.13
CA GLU A 368 23.85 -6.16 15.28
C GLU A 368 24.00 -5.00 16.27
N GLY A 369 24.97 -5.06 17.18
CA GLY A 369 25.20 -3.98 18.16
C GLY A 369 24.06 -3.72 19.17
N GLY A 370 22.94 -4.45 19.09
CA GLY A 370 21.80 -4.37 20.01
C GLY A 370 20.52 -3.75 19.43
N ASP A 371 20.52 -3.30 18.18
CA ASP A 371 19.35 -2.66 17.56
C ASP A 371 18.58 -3.63 16.65
N SER A 372 17.38 -4.03 17.06
CA SER A 372 16.49 -4.88 16.23
C SER A 372 15.82 -4.15 15.10
N ASP A 373 15.74 -2.84 15.18
CA ASP A 373 15.02 -2.04 14.21
C ASP A 373 15.83 -1.81 12.94
N GLU A 374 17.03 -2.38 12.84
CA GLU A 374 17.90 -2.26 11.67
C GLU A 374 17.36 -3.02 10.44
N ALA A 375 16.71 -4.17 10.62
CA ALA A 375 16.23 -5.01 9.51
C ALA A 375 14.78 -5.53 9.71
N PRO A 376 13.80 -4.66 9.94
CA PRO A 376 12.45 -5.06 10.32
C PRO A 376 11.73 -5.78 9.17
N TRP A 377 11.59 -7.11 9.31
CA TRP A 377 11.02 -8.02 8.31
C TRP A 377 11.77 -8.03 6.98
N VAL A 378 13.10 -7.94 7.05
CA VAL A 378 13.99 -7.92 5.89
C VAL A 378 14.92 -9.13 5.84
N ASP A 379 15.53 -9.57 6.96
CA ASP A 379 16.58 -10.60 6.97
C ASP A 379 16.04 -11.97 7.46
N GLU A 380 15.40 -12.01 8.62
CA GLU A 380 14.72 -13.19 9.19
C GLU A 380 13.30 -13.37 8.62
N VAL A 381 13.24 -13.68 7.33
CA VAL A 381 12.03 -13.91 6.54
C VAL A 381 12.27 -15.02 5.52
N TRP A 382 11.23 -15.55 4.86
CA TRP A 382 11.43 -16.35 3.64
C TRP A 382 11.41 -15.46 2.41
N GLN A 383 12.48 -15.50 1.60
CA GLN A 383 12.64 -14.64 0.43
C GLN A 383 13.65 -15.20 -0.59
N GLY A 384 13.74 -14.58 -1.75
CA GLY A 384 14.88 -14.70 -2.67
C GLY A 384 16.04 -13.76 -2.31
N VAL A 385 17.29 -14.23 -2.49
CA VAL A 385 18.50 -13.41 -2.42
C VAL A 385 19.37 -13.67 -3.64
N TYR A 386 19.82 -12.60 -4.31
CA TYR A 386 20.53 -12.68 -5.60
C TYR A 386 21.92 -12.06 -5.51
N VAL A 387 22.94 -12.75 -6.03
CA VAL A 387 24.35 -12.38 -5.83
C VAL A 387 25.13 -12.49 -7.14
N ASP A 388 25.75 -11.38 -7.51
CA ASP A 388 26.89 -11.33 -8.42
C ASP A 388 28.14 -11.63 -7.61
N GLN A 389 28.66 -12.84 -7.76
CA GLN A 389 29.81 -13.28 -6.98
C GLN A 389 31.10 -12.55 -7.36
N ALA A 390 31.21 -12.02 -8.58
CA ALA A 390 32.38 -11.26 -9.00
C ALA A 390 32.45 -9.92 -8.25
N GLN A 391 31.30 -9.29 -8.02
CA GLN A 391 31.19 -8.06 -7.23
C GLN A 391 31.15 -8.33 -5.71
N HIS A 392 30.62 -9.47 -5.28
CA HIS A 392 30.53 -9.89 -3.87
C HIS A 392 31.86 -10.41 -3.27
N ASN A 393 32.99 -9.80 -3.62
CA ASN A 393 34.31 -10.26 -3.15
C ASN A 393 34.84 -9.44 -1.97
N PRO A 394 35.60 -10.07 -1.04
CA PRO A 394 36.24 -9.35 0.06
C PRO A 394 37.11 -8.17 -0.43
N PRO A 395 37.13 -7.03 0.28
CA PRO A 395 36.47 -6.77 1.57
C PRO A 395 34.99 -6.36 1.45
N ASN A 396 34.45 -6.25 0.23
CA ASN A 396 33.16 -5.64 -0.09
C ASN A 396 32.01 -6.66 -0.22
N SER A 397 32.03 -7.79 0.51
CA SER A 397 31.04 -8.89 0.51
C SER A 397 29.62 -8.45 0.95
N LYS A 398 29.06 -7.51 0.20
CA LYS A 398 27.82 -6.76 0.45
C LYS A 398 27.01 -6.57 -0.83
N TRP A 399 27.57 -6.97 -1.99
CA TRP A 399 26.82 -7.02 -3.22
C TRP A 399 25.87 -8.22 -3.16
N PHE A 400 24.65 -8.01 -2.71
CA PHE A 400 23.55 -8.95 -2.82
C PHE A 400 22.23 -8.21 -2.75
N VAL A 401 21.25 -8.68 -3.51
CA VAL A 401 19.94 -8.06 -3.62
C VAL A 401 18.95 -8.87 -2.79
N HIS A 402 18.18 -8.19 -1.94
CA HIS A 402 17.09 -8.80 -1.18
C HIS A 402 15.76 -8.54 -1.87
N GLN A 403 14.96 -9.60 -1.97
CA GLN A 403 13.57 -9.46 -2.37
C GLN A 403 12.80 -8.60 -1.35
N SER A 404 13.02 -8.77 -0.05
CA SER A 404 12.19 -8.14 0.99
C SER A 404 12.31 -6.61 1.03
N GLY A 405 13.50 -6.04 0.82
CA GLY A 405 13.73 -4.60 0.89
C GLY A 405 15.10 -4.22 1.47
N ALA A 406 15.14 -3.04 2.08
CA ALA A 406 16.36 -2.39 2.53
C ALA A 406 16.52 -2.37 4.07
N TYR A 407 17.75 -2.42 4.58
CA TYR A 407 18.01 -2.20 6.01
C TYR A 407 17.87 -0.72 6.38
N LEU A 408 17.52 -0.39 7.61
CA LEU A 408 17.49 0.97 8.17
C LEU A 408 18.88 1.47 8.55
N ARG A 409 19.81 1.44 7.58
CA ARG A 409 21.19 1.91 7.78
C ARG A 409 21.49 3.25 7.10
N ASP A 410 20.68 3.66 6.11
CA ASP A 410 20.78 4.97 5.47
C ASP A 410 20.02 6.04 6.27
N PRO A 411 20.60 7.22 6.56
CA PRO A 411 19.90 8.29 7.27
C PRO A 411 18.60 8.80 6.61
N ALA A 412 18.44 8.60 5.29
CA ALA A 412 17.21 8.93 4.58
C ALA A 412 16.06 7.97 4.90
N LEU A 413 16.34 6.78 5.46
CA LEU A 413 15.34 5.83 5.90
C LEU A 413 14.95 6.09 7.35
N THR A 414 13.83 6.79 7.53
CA THR A 414 13.22 7.01 8.85
C THR A 414 12.19 5.94 9.23
N ARG A 415 11.92 4.99 8.33
CA ARG A 415 10.95 3.89 8.51
C ARG A 415 11.30 2.71 7.59
N PRO A 416 10.80 1.48 7.87
CA PRO A 416 11.01 0.30 7.03
C PRO A 416 10.68 0.58 5.56
N PHE A 417 11.54 0.12 4.66
CA PHE A 417 11.32 0.21 3.23
C PHE A 417 11.43 -1.17 2.59
N TYR A 418 10.34 -1.59 1.95
CA TYR A 418 10.24 -2.87 1.27
C TYR A 418 10.38 -2.67 -0.24
N SER A 419 10.88 -3.69 -0.93
CA SER A 419 11.00 -3.66 -2.39
C SER A 419 9.65 -3.35 -3.04
N PRO A 420 9.53 -2.28 -3.83
CA PRO A 420 8.23 -1.85 -4.36
C PRO A 420 7.51 -2.95 -5.12
N LEU A 421 6.25 -3.21 -4.75
CA LEU A 421 5.33 -4.08 -5.49
C LEU A 421 4.85 -3.35 -6.75
N VAL A 422 5.26 -3.83 -7.92
CA VAL A 422 5.00 -3.16 -9.21
C VAL A 422 3.91 -3.85 -10.03
N ALA A 423 3.56 -5.10 -9.69
CA ALA A 423 2.39 -5.82 -10.18
C ALA A 423 2.02 -6.95 -9.22
N SER A 424 0.77 -7.39 -9.22
CA SER A 424 0.29 -8.51 -8.41
C SER A 424 -0.97 -9.12 -8.99
N ARG A 425 -1.23 -10.39 -8.70
CA ARG A 425 -2.45 -11.10 -9.11
C ARG A 425 -2.87 -12.09 -8.04
N ILE A 426 -4.18 -12.18 -7.82
CA ILE A 426 -4.80 -13.25 -7.05
C ILE A 426 -5.54 -14.14 -8.03
N ASP A 427 -5.34 -15.45 -7.92
CA ASP A 427 -6.09 -16.45 -8.66
C ASP A 427 -6.86 -17.33 -7.67
N PRO A 428 -8.16 -17.04 -7.43
CA PRO A 428 -8.97 -17.83 -6.51
C PRO A 428 -9.19 -19.27 -6.97
N ALA A 429 -9.17 -19.54 -8.29
CA ALA A 429 -9.35 -20.88 -8.82
C ALA A 429 -8.10 -21.73 -8.59
N ASP A 430 -6.93 -21.14 -8.77
CA ASP A 430 -5.65 -21.78 -8.48
C ASP A 430 -5.24 -21.70 -6.99
N ARG A 431 -6.02 -20.98 -6.16
CA ARG A 431 -5.71 -20.65 -4.76
C ARG A 431 -4.32 -20.06 -4.59
N SER A 432 -3.96 -19.14 -5.47
CA SER A 432 -2.61 -18.58 -5.53
C SER A 432 -2.57 -17.06 -5.52
N TYR A 433 -1.44 -16.54 -5.05
CA TYR A 433 -1.11 -15.13 -5.03
C TYR A 433 0.26 -14.92 -5.64
N GLU A 434 0.33 -14.02 -6.62
CA GLU A 434 1.50 -13.72 -7.42
C GLU A 434 1.89 -12.26 -7.25
N THR A 435 3.19 -12.00 -7.11
CA THR A 435 3.76 -10.65 -6.91
C THR A 435 4.96 -10.42 -7.81
N VAL A 436 5.12 -9.18 -8.25
CA VAL A 436 6.31 -8.69 -8.94
C VAL A 436 6.87 -7.53 -8.15
N ASN A 437 8.11 -7.64 -7.71
CA ASN A 437 8.77 -6.65 -6.88
C ASN A 437 10.05 -6.14 -7.54
N TRP A 438 10.29 -4.84 -7.44
CA TRP A 438 11.57 -4.23 -7.79
C TRP A 438 12.52 -4.35 -6.60
N SER A 439 13.36 -5.38 -6.62
CA SER A 439 14.18 -5.81 -5.49
C SER A 439 15.32 -4.84 -5.18
N GLN A 440 15.71 -4.75 -3.91
CA GLN A 440 16.59 -3.68 -3.40
C GLN A 440 17.86 -4.21 -2.75
N PHE A 441 18.90 -3.37 -2.70
CA PHE A 441 20.05 -3.69 -1.84
C PHE A 441 19.67 -3.49 -0.37
N PRO A 442 19.96 -4.48 0.48
CA PRO A 442 19.79 -4.33 1.92
C PRO A 442 20.87 -3.42 2.53
N HIS A 443 22.13 -3.54 2.07
CA HIS A 443 23.25 -2.71 2.51
C HIS A 443 23.31 -1.37 1.75
N ASN A 444 22.45 -0.44 2.17
CA ASN A 444 22.30 0.87 1.55
C ASN A 444 23.19 1.99 2.14
N ASN A 445 24.04 1.69 3.11
CA ASN A 445 24.90 2.67 3.78
C ASN A 445 26.37 2.62 3.32
N GLN A 446 26.65 1.98 2.18
CA GLN A 446 28.02 1.70 1.79
C GLN A 446 28.80 2.95 1.40
N ASN A 447 28.15 3.99 0.87
CA ASN A 447 28.84 5.21 0.48
C ASN A 447 28.07 6.45 0.98
N VAL A 448 28.54 7.02 2.10
CA VAL A 448 27.93 8.16 2.80
C VAL A 448 28.23 9.51 2.10
N ASP A 449 28.36 9.52 0.77
CA ASP A 449 28.35 10.77 0.03
C ASP A 449 26.91 11.12 -0.37
N ASN A 450 26.52 12.38 -0.22
CA ASN A 450 25.19 12.86 -0.62
C ASN A 450 25.02 12.91 -2.15
N ILE A 451 25.84 12.15 -2.91
CA ILE A 451 25.98 12.27 -4.37
C ILE A 451 25.66 10.93 -5.08
N GLY A 452 25.60 9.79 -4.37
CA GLY A 452 24.91 8.56 -4.83
C GLY A 452 25.50 7.86 -6.07
N ASN A 453 26.67 8.27 -6.54
CA ASN A 453 27.31 7.70 -7.73
C ASN A 453 27.94 6.32 -7.50
N ASN A 454 28.14 5.92 -6.24
CA ASN A 454 28.79 4.67 -5.88
C ASN A 454 27.87 3.66 -5.16
N ASP A 455 26.59 3.98 -4.96
CA ASP A 455 25.62 3.02 -4.42
C ASP A 455 25.26 1.99 -5.50
N PHE A 456 25.15 0.71 -5.10
CA PHE A 456 24.75 -0.35 -6.03
C PHE A 456 23.28 -0.19 -6.45
N ARG A 457 22.98 -0.47 -7.72
CA ARG A 457 21.68 -0.22 -8.36
C ARG A 457 21.15 -1.51 -8.98
N PRO A 458 20.29 -2.26 -8.28
CA PRO A 458 19.88 -3.57 -8.72
C PRO A 458 18.76 -3.42 -9.75
N HIS A 459 19.06 -3.78 -10.98
CA HIS A 459 18.08 -3.94 -12.03
C HIS A 459 17.52 -5.37 -12.01
N ILE A 460 16.88 -5.73 -10.90
CA ILE A 460 16.29 -7.04 -10.66
C ILE A 460 14.78 -6.90 -10.41
N LEU A 461 13.98 -7.59 -11.20
CA LEU A 461 12.58 -7.87 -10.86
C LEU A 461 12.48 -9.26 -10.28
N THR A 462 11.84 -9.38 -9.12
CA THR A 462 11.54 -10.66 -8.48
C THR A 462 10.09 -11.02 -8.72
N PHE A 463 9.84 -12.27 -9.06
CA PHE A 463 8.52 -12.86 -9.24
C PHE A 463 8.31 -13.89 -8.13
N THR A 464 7.19 -13.83 -7.44
CA THR A 464 6.86 -14.81 -6.41
C THR A 464 5.44 -15.30 -6.59
N LYS A 465 5.27 -16.61 -6.61
CA LYS A 465 3.96 -17.28 -6.55
C LYS A 465 3.86 -18.10 -5.27
N TRP A 466 2.80 -17.85 -4.51
CA TRP A 466 2.39 -18.64 -3.35
C TRP A 466 1.10 -19.37 -3.71
N ARG A 467 1.02 -20.68 -3.51
CA ARG A 467 -0.16 -21.47 -3.85
C ARG A 467 -0.48 -22.48 -2.75
N ASP A 468 -1.75 -22.54 -2.35
CA ASP A 468 -2.27 -23.61 -1.50
C ASP A 468 -2.50 -24.87 -2.35
N VAL A 469 -1.73 -25.93 -2.09
CA VAL A 469 -1.84 -27.22 -2.80
C VAL A 469 -2.81 -28.17 -2.09
N GLY A 470 -3.23 -27.85 -0.85
CA GLY A 470 -3.98 -28.76 0.00
C GLY A 470 -3.08 -29.67 0.84
N GLY A 471 -3.66 -30.38 1.82
CA GLY A 471 -2.91 -31.34 2.62
C GLY A 471 -1.80 -30.70 3.45
N GLY A 472 -1.92 -29.43 3.83
CA GLY A 472 -0.88 -28.66 4.54
C GLY A 472 0.40 -28.37 3.73
N VAL A 473 0.31 -28.35 2.40
CA VAL A 473 1.43 -28.04 1.50
C VAL A 473 1.25 -26.66 0.86
N ILE A 474 2.29 -25.84 0.93
CA ILE A 474 2.40 -24.55 0.24
C ILE A 474 3.41 -24.70 -0.88
N GLU A 475 3.01 -24.45 -2.12
CA GLU A 475 3.96 -24.25 -3.21
C GLU A 475 4.49 -22.82 -3.18
N CYS A 476 5.80 -22.68 -3.30
CA CYS A 476 6.45 -21.43 -3.59
C CYS A 476 7.23 -21.57 -4.90
N THR A 477 6.92 -20.70 -5.86
CA THR A 477 7.78 -20.52 -7.02
C THR A 477 8.39 -19.12 -6.93
N LEU A 478 9.71 -19.06 -6.80
CA LEU A 478 10.47 -17.81 -6.86
C LEU A 478 11.12 -17.68 -8.23
N GLY A 479 11.16 -16.49 -8.80
CA GLY A 479 11.92 -16.20 -10.01
C GLY A 479 12.51 -14.80 -9.96
N TYR A 480 13.48 -14.55 -10.82
CA TYR A 480 13.99 -13.21 -11.03
C TYR A 480 14.39 -12.97 -12.47
N TYR A 481 14.28 -11.73 -12.91
CA TYR A 481 14.74 -11.25 -14.20
C TYR A 481 15.76 -10.14 -14.00
N ASN A 482 16.94 -10.33 -14.58
CA ASN A 482 18.02 -9.36 -14.57
C ASN A 482 17.91 -8.47 -15.80
N PHE A 483 17.42 -7.24 -15.64
CA PHE A 483 17.30 -6.28 -16.73
C PHE A 483 18.48 -5.28 -16.80
N GLY A 484 19.46 -5.45 -15.90
CA GLY A 484 20.68 -4.65 -15.81
C GLY A 484 21.87 -5.25 -16.53
N THR A 485 23.05 -4.89 -16.03
CA THR A 485 24.35 -5.34 -16.57
C THR A 485 25.10 -6.27 -15.62
N ASP A 486 24.58 -6.49 -14.42
CA ASP A 486 25.20 -7.37 -13.42
C ASP A 486 25.13 -8.83 -13.87
N TYR A 487 25.92 -9.69 -13.22
CA TYR A 487 26.03 -11.10 -13.60
C TYR A 487 25.73 -12.00 -12.41
N ILE A 488 24.48 -12.47 -12.31
CA ILE A 488 24.02 -13.26 -11.15
C ILE A 488 24.45 -14.72 -11.31
N THR A 489 25.28 -15.19 -10.39
CA THR A 489 25.83 -16.57 -10.41
C THR A 489 25.51 -17.38 -9.16
N PHE A 490 24.91 -16.75 -8.16
CA PHE A 490 24.57 -17.37 -6.90
C PHE A 490 23.26 -16.80 -6.38
N VAL A 491 22.34 -17.69 -6.04
CA VAL A 491 21.04 -17.29 -5.47
C VAL A 491 20.64 -18.21 -4.34
N ASN A 492 19.94 -17.64 -3.36
CA ASN A 492 19.23 -18.41 -2.34
C ASN A 492 17.75 -18.39 -2.68
N MET A 493 17.20 -19.53 -3.07
CA MET A 493 15.80 -19.66 -3.49
C MET A 493 15.22 -20.93 -2.86
N PRO A 494 14.82 -20.88 -1.58
CA PRO A 494 14.71 -19.68 -0.71
C PRO A 494 15.95 -19.40 0.17
N TRP A 495 16.02 -18.17 0.69
CA TRP A 495 16.73 -17.78 1.92
C TRP A 495 15.72 -17.65 3.07
N GLY A 496 16.09 -18.11 4.26
CA GLY A 496 15.29 -17.94 5.47
C GLY A 496 15.63 -18.98 6.52
N GLY A 497 14.61 -19.44 7.23
CA GLY A 497 14.69 -20.47 8.25
C GLY A 497 13.57 -20.34 9.26
N VAL A 498 13.73 -20.98 10.42
CA VAL A 498 12.65 -21.13 11.40
C VAL A 498 13.03 -20.62 12.78
N ARG A 499 11.99 -20.27 13.53
CA ARG A 499 12.02 -19.87 14.93
C ARG A 499 12.43 -21.06 15.80
N ARG A 500 13.59 -20.96 16.43
CA ARG A 500 14.20 -22.07 17.18
C ARG A 500 13.41 -22.49 18.42
N THR A 501 12.66 -21.58 19.05
CA THR A 501 11.78 -21.92 20.19
C THR A 501 10.56 -22.75 19.79
N LYS A 502 10.25 -22.85 18.49
CA LYS A 502 9.15 -23.69 17.96
C LYS A 502 9.67 -24.93 17.24
N LEU A 503 10.68 -24.75 16.39
CA LEU A 503 11.22 -25.80 15.52
C LEU A 503 12.75 -25.88 15.71
N GLY A 504 13.16 -26.33 16.90
CA GLY A 504 14.56 -26.26 17.35
C GLY A 504 15.49 -27.39 16.88
N HIS A 505 14.98 -28.30 16.05
CA HIS A 505 15.71 -29.49 15.61
C HIS A 505 15.69 -29.61 14.10
N HIS A 506 16.85 -29.41 13.47
CA HIS A 506 17.00 -29.51 12.02
C HIS A 506 17.43 -30.92 11.58
N PHE A 507 16.89 -31.37 10.46
CA PHE A 507 17.13 -32.68 9.85
C PHE A 507 17.48 -32.54 8.38
N THR A 508 18.53 -33.24 7.96
CA THR A 508 18.81 -33.57 6.56
C THR A 508 18.38 -35.01 6.31
N ILE A 509 17.85 -35.30 5.13
CA ILE A 509 17.32 -36.62 4.79
C ILE A 509 18.22 -37.22 3.72
N ALA A 510 18.81 -38.38 3.98
CA ALA A 510 19.65 -39.09 3.02
C ALA A 510 18.79 -39.71 1.90
N PRO A 511 19.36 -40.06 0.73
CA PRO A 511 18.60 -40.62 -0.39
C PRO A 511 17.82 -41.91 -0.09
N ASP A 512 18.20 -42.63 0.97
CA ASP A 512 17.50 -43.83 1.46
C ASP A 512 16.37 -43.53 2.47
N GLY A 513 16.03 -42.25 2.67
CA GLY A 513 15.03 -41.79 3.62
C GLY A 513 15.55 -41.57 5.05
N THR A 514 16.81 -41.92 5.34
CA THR A 514 17.33 -41.85 6.72
C THR A 514 17.47 -40.38 7.20
N PRO A 515 16.78 -39.97 8.28
CA PRO A 515 16.91 -38.62 8.83
C PRO A 515 18.16 -38.48 9.71
N THR A 516 18.96 -37.46 9.44
CA THR A 516 20.14 -37.08 10.24
C THR A 516 19.91 -35.71 10.87
N ARG A 517 19.89 -35.68 12.21
CA ARG A 517 19.75 -34.44 12.98
C ARG A 517 21.09 -33.72 13.09
N ASP A 518 21.12 -32.43 12.72
CA ASP A 518 22.30 -31.59 12.83
C ASP A 518 21.90 -30.15 13.19
N ASN A 519 22.45 -29.65 14.31
CA ASN A 519 22.25 -28.31 14.86
C ASN A 519 23.57 -27.53 14.96
N SER A 520 24.51 -27.77 14.04
CA SER A 520 25.77 -27.02 13.93
C SER A 520 25.52 -25.51 13.78
N ASN A 521 26.53 -24.70 14.10
CA ASN A 521 26.38 -23.24 13.98
C ASN A 521 26.40 -22.85 12.50
N PHE A 522 25.60 -21.86 12.12
CA PHE A 522 25.56 -21.38 10.74
C PHE A 522 26.91 -20.84 10.23
N ALA A 523 27.73 -20.31 11.16
CA ALA A 523 29.08 -19.82 10.90
C ALA A 523 30.04 -20.94 10.45
N ASP A 524 29.78 -22.19 10.84
CA ASP A 524 30.58 -23.36 10.46
C ASP A 524 30.37 -23.74 8.98
N SER A 525 29.44 -23.07 8.29
CA SER A 525 29.18 -23.21 6.85
C SER A 525 28.83 -24.64 6.41
N VAL A 526 28.12 -25.37 7.27
CA VAL A 526 27.62 -26.73 6.99
C VAL A 526 26.57 -26.72 5.86
N SER A 527 26.68 -27.71 4.97
CA SER A 527 25.73 -27.90 3.87
C SER A 527 25.72 -29.36 3.38
N VAL A 528 24.63 -29.76 2.72
CA VAL A 528 24.50 -31.06 2.03
C VAL A 528 24.17 -30.79 0.57
N SER A 529 24.91 -31.42 -0.35
CA SER A 529 24.64 -31.32 -1.80
C SER A 529 23.23 -31.83 -2.11
N ALA A 530 22.55 -31.23 -3.09
CA ALA A 530 21.22 -31.71 -3.49
C ALA A 530 21.22 -33.18 -3.94
N SER A 531 22.30 -33.64 -4.59
CA SER A 531 22.48 -35.04 -5.00
C SER A 531 22.66 -36.03 -3.86
N ASP A 532 23.06 -35.54 -2.67
CA ASP A 532 23.38 -36.36 -1.50
C ASP A 532 22.23 -36.36 -0.48
N SER A 533 21.06 -35.83 -0.85
CA SER A 533 19.85 -35.81 -0.03
C SER A 533 18.67 -36.50 -0.73
N ALA A 534 17.55 -36.64 -0.01
CA ALA A 534 16.27 -37.07 -0.58
C ALA A 534 15.51 -35.93 -1.30
N GLY A 535 16.14 -34.77 -1.52
CA GLY A 535 15.48 -33.60 -2.14
C GLY A 535 14.64 -32.76 -1.17
N TRP A 536 14.77 -32.98 0.14
CA TRP A 536 14.12 -32.17 1.18
C TRP A 536 14.91 -32.17 2.50
N ALA A 537 14.64 -31.14 3.31
CA ALA A 537 15.13 -31.00 4.67
C ALA A 537 13.99 -30.54 5.58
N ALA A 538 14.13 -30.68 6.91
CA ALA A 538 13.04 -30.37 7.82
C ALA A 538 13.48 -29.80 9.16
N PHE A 539 12.54 -29.14 9.82
CA PHE A 539 12.65 -28.68 11.19
C PHE A 539 11.52 -29.27 12.01
N SER A 540 11.83 -29.75 13.21
CA SER A 540 10.86 -30.39 14.10
C SER A 540 10.81 -29.72 15.48
N ALA A 541 9.64 -29.78 16.10
CA ALA A 541 9.43 -29.39 17.49
C ALA A 541 10.18 -30.30 18.48
N ASN A 542 10.54 -31.53 18.07
CA ASN A 542 11.25 -32.46 18.93
C ASN A 542 12.50 -33.08 18.28
N ALA A 543 13.36 -33.64 19.12
CA ALA A 543 14.66 -34.14 18.70
C ALA A 543 14.60 -35.49 17.96
N SER A 544 13.45 -36.18 17.97
CA SER A 544 13.23 -37.48 17.29
C SER A 544 12.52 -37.33 15.94
N GLY A 545 12.02 -36.15 15.58
CA GLY A 545 11.24 -35.94 14.36
C GLY A 545 9.83 -36.53 14.40
N THR A 546 9.30 -36.84 15.59
CA THR A 546 8.00 -37.53 15.78
C THR A 546 6.90 -36.59 16.27
N ASP A 547 7.10 -35.28 16.14
CA ASP A 547 6.18 -34.23 16.56
C ASP A 547 6.06 -33.19 15.44
N ALA A 548 5.22 -32.17 15.64
CA ALA A 548 4.90 -31.15 14.65
C ALA A 548 6.15 -30.60 13.97
N SER A 549 6.16 -30.63 12.64
CA SER A 549 7.33 -30.38 11.81
C SER A 549 6.97 -29.56 10.58
N LEU A 550 7.96 -28.85 10.05
CA LEU A 550 7.91 -28.11 8.80
C LEU A 550 9.08 -28.56 7.91
N ALA A 551 8.77 -29.05 6.71
CA ALA A 551 9.78 -29.39 5.72
C ALA A 551 9.85 -28.37 4.59
N ILE A 552 11.04 -28.32 3.97
CA ILE A 552 11.31 -27.61 2.73
C ILE A 552 11.76 -28.62 1.70
N VAL A 553 10.93 -28.78 0.66
CA VAL A 553 11.16 -29.68 -0.46
C VAL A 553 11.81 -28.89 -1.58
N HIS A 554 13.10 -29.09 -1.77
CA HIS A 554 13.92 -28.29 -2.68
C HIS A 554 14.25 -29.03 -3.99
N GLY A 555 13.99 -30.33 -4.05
CA GLY A 555 14.24 -31.19 -5.21
C GLY A 555 15.72 -31.30 -5.56
N PHE A 556 15.99 -31.53 -6.84
CA PHE A 556 17.32 -31.85 -7.37
C PHE A 556 17.73 -30.88 -8.49
N ASP A 557 18.99 -30.96 -8.89
CA ASP A 557 19.44 -30.34 -10.14
C ASP A 557 19.27 -31.31 -11.31
N PRO A 558 19.01 -30.80 -12.53
CA PRO A 558 19.01 -31.64 -13.72
C PRO A 558 20.40 -32.27 -13.94
N THR A 559 20.42 -33.51 -14.44
CA THR A 559 21.65 -34.22 -14.80
C THR A 559 21.56 -34.69 -16.26
N PRO A 560 22.46 -34.24 -17.16
CA PRO A 560 23.57 -33.30 -16.93
C PRO A 560 23.08 -31.86 -16.63
N LEU A 561 23.95 -31.03 -16.03
CA LEU A 561 23.65 -29.63 -15.77
C LEU A 561 23.42 -28.88 -17.10
N PRO A 562 22.32 -28.12 -17.23
CA PRO A 562 22.04 -27.32 -18.41
C PRO A 562 22.89 -26.03 -18.43
N PRO A 563 23.02 -25.35 -19.59
CA PRO A 563 23.90 -24.17 -19.75
C PRO A 563 23.56 -22.97 -18.85
N TYR A 564 22.31 -22.89 -18.37
CA TYR A 564 21.86 -21.84 -17.46
C TYR A 564 22.24 -22.10 -15.99
N LEU A 565 22.95 -23.18 -15.68
CA LEU A 565 23.51 -23.48 -14.35
C LEU A 565 25.05 -23.62 -14.44
N VAL A 566 25.77 -22.95 -13.53
CA VAL A 566 27.25 -23.00 -13.45
C VAL A 566 27.77 -24.00 -12.43
N GLY A 567 26.90 -24.65 -11.65
CA GLY A 567 27.30 -25.68 -10.69
C GLY A 567 26.13 -26.32 -9.95
N ASN A 568 26.45 -27.38 -9.19
CA ASN A 568 25.48 -28.12 -8.37
C ASN A 568 24.95 -27.25 -7.24
N SER A 569 23.72 -27.48 -6.81
CA SER A 569 23.02 -26.82 -5.71
C SER A 569 23.23 -27.56 -4.39
N ASP A 570 23.02 -26.86 -3.27
CA ASP A 570 23.17 -27.46 -1.94
C ASP A 570 22.27 -26.79 -0.89
N TRP A 571 21.86 -27.57 0.11
CA TRP A 571 21.09 -27.11 1.27
C TRP A 571 22.05 -26.69 2.38
N ARG A 572 22.09 -25.40 2.69
CA ARG A 572 22.89 -24.83 3.78
C ARG A 572 22.01 -24.51 4.97
N TYR A 573 22.48 -24.84 6.16
CA TYR A 573 21.72 -24.66 7.38
C TYR A 573 22.61 -24.32 8.57
N GLY A 574 21.97 -24.01 9.70
CA GLY A 574 22.65 -23.95 10.99
C GLY A 574 21.99 -22.98 11.95
N VAL A 575 22.30 -23.14 13.23
CA VAL A 575 21.82 -22.24 14.29
C VAL A 575 22.53 -20.90 14.15
N ALA A 576 21.75 -19.82 14.10
CA ALA A 576 22.24 -18.47 14.22
C ALA A 576 21.67 -17.90 15.53
N GLY A 577 22.51 -17.55 16.51
CA GLY A 577 22.07 -16.97 17.79
C GLY A 577 21.79 -17.96 18.92
N THR A 578 21.34 -17.45 20.08
CA THR A 578 21.31 -18.22 21.34
C THR A 578 19.93 -18.74 21.77
N ALA A 579 18.82 -18.27 21.16
CA ALA A 579 17.43 -18.71 21.42
C ALA A 579 17.00 -18.75 22.91
N ASN A 580 17.22 -17.66 23.64
CA ASN A 580 16.91 -17.58 25.07
C ASN A 580 15.44 -17.23 25.38
N SER A 581 14.67 -16.77 24.39
CA SER A 581 13.25 -16.38 24.51
C SER A 581 12.59 -16.24 23.13
N GLU A 582 11.26 -16.13 23.09
CA GLU A 582 10.49 -15.90 21.85
C GLU A 582 10.95 -14.66 21.07
N THR A 583 11.29 -13.57 21.77
CA THR A 583 11.83 -12.33 21.17
C THR A 583 13.35 -12.24 21.26
N GLY A 584 14.03 -13.33 21.62
CA GLY A 584 15.47 -13.37 21.78
C GLY A 584 16.19 -13.11 20.47
N SER A 585 17.31 -12.38 20.52
CA SER A 585 18.10 -12.06 19.33
C SER A 585 18.52 -13.34 18.60
N ARG A 586 18.22 -13.39 17.30
CA ARG A 586 18.41 -14.56 16.44
C ARG A 586 17.94 -15.84 17.14
N ASN A 587 16.67 -15.88 17.51
CA ASN A 587 15.97 -17.13 17.84
C ASN A 587 15.72 -17.91 16.53
N TYR A 588 16.81 -18.32 15.86
CA TYR A 588 16.82 -18.63 14.43
C TYR A 588 17.66 -19.86 14.11
N ILE A 589 17.06 -20.79 13.36
CA ILE A 589 17.80 -21.80 12.60
C ILE A 589 17.67 -21.42 11.13
N VAL A 590 18.78 -21.06 10.51
CA VAL A 590 18.82 -20.71 9.09
C VAL A 590 18.69 -21.99 8.28
N GLY A 591 17.93 -21.91 7.18
CA GLY A 591 17.86 -22.92 6.13
C GLY A 591 17.71 -22.23 4.79
N ASN A 592 18.64 -22.47 3.87
CA ASN A 592 18.59 -21.89 2.53
C ASN A 592 19.03 -22.90 1.48
N PHE A 593 18.43 -22.82 0.31
CA PHE A 593 18.82 -23.62 -0.83
C PHE A 593 19.62 -22.78 -1.81
N ARG A 594 20.92 -23.10 -1.92
CA ARG A 594 21.88 -22.36 -2.75
C ARG A 594 21.86 -22.94 -4.15
N ARG A 595 21.36 -22.16 -5.10
CA ARG A 595 21.39 -22.47 -6.53
C ARG A 595 22.50 -21.65 -7.21
N ARG A 596 23.05 -22.18 -8.29
CA ARG A 596 24.17 -21.57 -9.03
C ARG A 596 23.78 -21.29 -10.48
N PRO A 597 22.88 -20.33 -10.75
CA PRO A 597 22.46 -20.01 -12.11
C PRO A 597 23.55 -19.29 -12.91
N ASN A 598 23.34 -19.16 -14.20
CA ASN A 598 24.11 -18.36 -15.13
C ASN A 598 23.18 -17.30 -15.73
N THR A 599 23.10 -16.11 -15.13
CA THR A 599 22.07 -15.12 -15.49
C THR A 599 22.68 -13.74 -15.79
N PRO A 600 23.18 -13.53 -17.02
CA PRO A 600 23.52 -12.19 -17.51
C PRO A 600 22.31 -11.27 -17.62
N GLY A 601 22.57 -9.99 -17.91
CA GLY A 601 21.53 -9.03 -18.29
C GLY A 601 20.67 -9.54 -19.45
N GLY A 602 19.36 -9.28 -19.37
CA GLY A 602 18.36 -9.73 -20.32
C GLY A 602 17.88 -11.18 -20.13
N THR A 603 18.25 -11.83 -19.01
CA THR A 603 17.88 -13.23 -18.73
C THR A 603 17.32 -13.40 -17.31
N GLY A 604 16.67 -14.54 -17.07
CA GLY A 604 16.10 -14.86 -15.77
C GLY A 604 15.97 -16.36 -15.54
N VAL A 605 15.76 -16.75 -14.29
CA VAL A 605 15.49 -18.12 -13.88
C VAL A 605 14.42 -18.13 -12.78
N TRP A 606 13.78 -19.28 -12.62
CA TRP A 606 12.83 -19.55 -11.54
C TRP A 606 13.14 -20.89 -10.89
N SER A 607 12.78 -21.03 -9.62
CA SER A 607 12.89 -22.26 -8.83
C SER A 607 11.60 -22.48 -8.06
N ARG A 608 11.05 -23.70 -8.17
CA ARG A 608 9.91 -24.17 -7.38
C ARG A 608 10.39 -25.01 -6.20
N PHE A 609 9.75 -24.82 -5.05
CA PHE A 609 9.93 -25.61 -3.85
C PHE A 609 8.63 -25.60 -3.03
N TYR A 610 8.56 -26.44 -2.01
CA TYR A 610 7.36 -26.59 -1.19
C TYR A 610 7.67 -26.48 0.30
N TYR A 611 6.74 -25.89 1.03
CA TYR A 611 6.66 -26.02 2.48
C TYR A 611 5.62 -27.07 2.82
N ALA A 612 5.96 -28.03 3.68
CA ALA A 612 5.03 -29.07 4.11
C ALA A 612 4.93 -29.12 5.64
N PHE A 613 3.74 -28.84 6.17
CA PHE A 613 3.42 -28.94 7.60
C PHE A 613 2.96 -30.33 7.94
N GLY A 614 3.46 -30.96 8.99
CA GLY A 614 2.98 -32.28 9.41
C GLY A 614 3.09 -32.55 10.90
N SER A 615 2.48 -33.64 11.33
CA SER A 615 2.52 -34.14 12.70
C SER A 615 3.84 -34.85 13.06
N SER A 616 4.63 -35.21 12.06
CA SER A 616 5.96 -35.83 12.18
C SER A 616 6.71 -35.76 10.85
N LEU A 617 8.00 -36.13 10.84
CA LEU A 617 8.76 -36.30 9.60
C LEU A 617 8.18 -37.39 8.70
N ALA A 618 7.67 -38.50 9.27
CA ALA A 618 7.06 -39.59 8.50
C ALA A 618 5.76 -39.15 7.79
N ASP A 619 4.89 -38.40 8.48
CA ASP A 619 3.66 -37.83 7.88
C ASP A 619 3.98 -36.80 6.77
N ILE A 620 5.14 -36.13 6.86
CA ILE A 620 5.61 -35.27 5.78
C ILE A 620 6.13 -36.10 4.60
N GLU A 621 6.97 -37.10 4.87
CA GLU A 621 7.56 -37.98 3.86
C GLU A 621 6.48 -38.66 3.01
N ASP A 622 5.45 -39.24 3.64
CA ASP A 622 4.31 -39.84 2.95
C ASP A 622 3.65 -38.87 1.94
N ARG A 623 3.51 -37.60 2.31
CA ARG A 623 2.90 -36.58 1.43
C ARG A 623 3.85 -36.08 0.36
N ILE A 624 5.15 -36.03 0.64
CA ILE A 624 6.15 -35.73 -0.38
C ILE A 624 6.10 -36.79 -1.49
N GLU A 625 6.00 -38.07 -1.12
CA GLU A 625 5.88 -39.18 -2.05
C GLU A 625 4.56 -39.16 -2.83
N VAL A 626 3.42 -39.08 -2.12
CA VAL A 626 2.09 -39.05 -2.75
C VAL A 626 1.93 -37.84 -3.68
N GLY A 627 2.41 -36.67 -3.25
CA GLY A 627 2.35 -35.43 -4.02
C GLY A 627 3.44 -35.29 -5.07
N GLN A 628 4.39 -36.23 -5.17
CA GLN A 628 5.52 -36.15 -6.09
C GLN A 628 6.27 -34.81 -5.97
N LEU A 629 6.41 -34.31 -4.74
CA LEU A 629 6.86 -32.93 -4.50
C LEU A 629 8.35 -32.74 -4.85
N THR A 630 9.19 -33.76 -4.62
CA THR A 630 10.63 -33.70 -4.95
C THR A 630 10.89 -33.62 -6.45
N SER A 631 10.14 -34.37 -7.27
CA SER A 631 10.24 -34.29 -8.73
C SER A 631 9.61 -33.04 -9.31
N SER A 632 8.68 -32.41 -8.59
CA SER A 632 8.02 -31.16 -9.01
C SER A 632 8.78 -29.90 -8.58
N ALA A 633 9.68 -30.01 -7.60
CA ALA A 633 10.59 -28.96 -7.16
C ALA A 633 11.79 -28.84 -8.12
N VAL A 634 11.64 -28.00 -9.14
CA VAL A 634 12.60 -27.85 -10.24
C VAL A 634 13.09 -26.41 -10.40
N ILE A 635 14.17 -26.24 -11.17
CA ILE A 635 14.71 -24.94 -11.57
C ILE A 635 14.73 -24.84 -13.10
N GLY A 636 14.26 -23.72 -13.64
CA GLY A 636 14.19 -23.48 -15.08
C GLY A 636 14.56 -22.05 -15.48
N PRO A 637 14.92 -21.82 -16.74
CA PRO A 637 15.12 -20.49 -17.29
C PRO A 637 13.77 -19.81 -17.58
N PHE A 638 13.80 -18.48 -17.74
CA PHE A 638 12.75 -17.76 -18.47
C PHE A 638 13.02 -17.86 -19.97
N GLU A 639 12.16 -18.60 -20.67
CA GLU A 639 12.21 -18.81 -22.11
C GLU A 639 10.91 -18.30 -22.72
N PHE A 640 10.81 -16.98 -22.85
CA PHE A 640 9.68 -16.32 -23.49
C PHE A 640 10.10 -15.80 -24.86
N GLY A 641 9.51 -16.36 -25.91
CA GLY A 641 9.67 -15.91 -27.29
C GLY A 641 8.78 -14.72 -27.61
N GLU A 642 9.20 -13.91 -28.58
CA GLU A 642 8.43 -12.75 -29.06
C GLU A 642 7.06 -13.15 -29.64
N GLU A 643 6.94 -14.34 -30.21
CA GLU A 643 5.74 -14.85 -30.89
C GLU A 643 4.67 -15.38 -29.91
N ASP A 644 5.10 -16.05 -28.82
CA ASP A 644 4.20 -16.72 -27.88
C ASP A 644 3.91 -15.89 -26.62
N THR A 645 4.51 -14.71 -26.50
CA THR A 645 4.31 -13.85 -25.32
C THR A 645 3.10 -12.94 -25.51
N PRO A 646 2.08 -13.01 -24.63
CA PRO A 646 0.92 -12.14 -24.73
C PRO A 646 1.31 -10.67 -24.64
N LEU A 647 0.59 -9.82 -25.36
CA LEU A 647 0.78 -8.38 -25.37
C LEU A 647 -0.22 -7.68 -24.46
N VAL A 648 0.16 -6.49 -23.99
CA VAL A 648 -0.71 -5.54 -23.31
C VAL A 648 -0.69 -4.23 -24.08
N GLY A 649 -1.88 -3.78 -24.50
CA GLY A 649 -2.05 -2.52 -25.22
C GLY A 649 -2.22 -1.33 -24.29
N TYR A 650 -1.56 -0.22 -24.65
CA TYR A 650 -1.64 1.06 -23.95
C TYR A 650 -1.91 2.24 -24.90
N ASN A 651 -2.74 3.16 -24.41
CA ASN A 651 -2.93 4.50 -24.97
C ASN A 651 -2.42 5.55 -23.97
N PHE A 652 -1.55 6.46 -24.41
CA PHE A 652 -1.02 7.53 -23.57
C PHE A 652 -1.59 8.89 -23.94
N THR A 653 -1.92 9.69 -22.94
CA THR A 653 -2.40 11.06 -23.12
C THR A 653 -1.65 12.03 -22.21
N GLY A 654 -1.67 13.31 -22.57
CA GLY A 654 -0.99 14.36 -21.82
C GLY A 654 0.53 14.42 -22.06
N SER A 655 1.21 15.18 -21.22
CA SER A 655 2.62 15.55 -21.35
C SER A 655 3.32 15.47 -19.99
N LEU A 656 4.54 15.98 -19.86
CA LEU A 656 5.23 16.02 -18.58
C LEU A 656 4.33 16.68 -17.50
N GLY A 657 4.16 15.99 -16.36
CA GLY A 657 3.29 16.45 -15.26
C GLY A 657 1.81 16.09 -15.40
N THR A 658 1.35 15.69 -16.58
CA THR A 658 -0.05 15.33 -16.86
C THR A 658 -0.21 13.99 -17.57
N LEU A 659 0.88 13.21 -17.68
CA LEU A 659 0.86 11.92 -18.36
C LEU A 659 -0.16 10.98 -17.68
N GLU A 660 -1.02 10.40 -18.49
CA GLU A 660 -1.98 9.38 -18.11
C GLU A 660 -1.91 8.23 -19.13
N TYR A 661 -2.37 7.05 -18.73
CA TYR A 661 -2.54 5.93 -19.65
C TYR A 661 -3.85 5.20 -19.43
N ALA A 662 -4.36 4.61 -20.51
CA ALA A 662 -5.46 3.65 -20.50
C ALA A 662 -4.98 2.32 -21.08
N ILE A 663 -5.54 1.21 -20.60
CA ILE A 663 -5.29 -0.13 -21.13
C ILE A 663 -6.39 -0.43 -22.14
N ASP A 664 -6.01 -0.79 -23.36
CA ASP A 664 -6.94 -1.15 -24.42
C ASP A 664 -6.36 -2.33 -25.24
N PRO A 665 -6.92 -3.55 -25.14
CA PRO A 665 -6.35 -4.71 -25.81
C PRO A 665 -6.57 -4.71 -27.33
N GLU A 666 -7.49 -3.91 -27.85
CA GLU A 666 -7.88 -3.93 -29.27
C GLU A 666 -7.30 -2.71 -29.99
N ASN A 667 -7.27 -1.57 -29.31
CA ASN A 667 -7.18 -0.25 -29.93
C ASN A 667 -6.11 0.61 -29.28
N SER A 668 -4.86 0.13 -29.33
CA SER A 668 -3.74 0.72 -28.60
C SER A 668 -2.65 1.35 -29.46
N GLN A 669 -2.16 2.50 -29.00
CA GLN A 669 -1.00 3.21 -29.52
C GLN A 669 0.26 2.33 -29.47
N ILE A 670 0.49 1.63 -28.36
CA ILE A 670 1.62 0.72 -28.21
C ILE A 670 1.19 -0.61 -27.58
N PHE A 671 1.86 -1.69 -27.97
CA PHE A 671 1.75 -3.00 -27.33
C PHE A 671 3.10 -3.41 -26.72
N LEU A 672 3.06 -3.78 -25.44
CA LEU A 672 4.21 -4.26 -24.67
C LEU A 672 4.04 -5.73 -24.33
N TYR A 673 5.15 -6.45 -24.18
CA TYR A 673 5.09 -7.83 -23.72
C TYR A 673 4.63 -7.92 -22.27
N SER A 674 3.79 -8.90 -21.98
CA SER A 674 3.36 -9.18 -20.60
C SER A 674 4.41 -9.94 -19.78
N ARG A 675 5.40 -10.53 -20.45
CA ARG A 675 6.48 -11.34 -19.85
C ARG A 675 7.85 -10.88 -20.35
N PRO A 676 8.93 -11.11 -19.58
CA PRO A 676 10.27 -10.71 -19.99
C PRO A 676 10.80 -11.59 -21.12
N VAL A 677 10.50 -11.22 -22.37
CA VAL A 677 11.19 -11.77 -23.55
C VAL A 677 12.69 -11.54 -23.40
N SER A 678 13.53 -12.48 -23.83
CA SER A 678 14.98 -12.37 -23.65
C SER A 678 15.52 -11.05 -24.20
N GLY A 679 16.37 -10.36 -23.43
CA GLY A 679 16.94 -9.06 -23.80
C GLY A 679 16.02 -7.85 -23.61
N SER A 680 14.73 -8.06 -23.34
CA SER A 680 13.78 -6.96 -23.14
C SER A 680 14.00 -6.22 -21.81
N SER A 681 13.55 -4.96 -21.76
CA SER A 681 13.59 -4.13 -20.56
C SER A 681 12.18 -3.92 -20.02
N PRO A 682 11.96 -3.98 -18.69
CA PRO A 682 10.68 -3.58 -18.12
C PRO A 682 10.44 -2.09 -18.40
N LEU A 683 9.19 -1.70 -18.66
CA LEU A 683 8.79 -0.30 -18.74
C LEU A 683 7.95 0.04 -17.51
N PHE A 684 8.37 1.05 -16.75
CA PHE A 684 7.68 1.52 -15.56
C PHE A 684 6.97 2.85 -15.80
N PHE A 685 5.78 2.97 -15.24
CA PHE A 685 5.09 4.23 -15.03
C PHE A 685 5.37 4.73 -13.60
N ILE A 686 5.90 5.94 -13.48
CA ILE A 686 6.39 6.49 -12.20
C ILE A 686 5.73 7.84 -11.94
N GLU A 687 5.22 8.03 -10.73
CA GLU A 687 4.76 9.33 -10.21
C GLU A 687 5.73 9.82 -9.13
N ARG A 688 6.23 11.04 -9.29
CA ARG A 688 7.04 11.73 -8.28
C ARG A 688 6.17 12.40 -7.22
N ASN A 689 6.78 12.74 -6.09
CA ASN A 689 6.11 13.46 -5.00
C ASN A 689 5.60 14.87 -5.34
N ASN A 690 6.04 15.45 -6.47
CA ASN A 690 5.54 16.72 -6.98
C ASN A 690 4.40 16.53 -7.99
N GLY A 691 3.97 15.29 -8.25
CA GLY A 691 2.93 14.94 -9.23
C GLY A 691 3.46 14.65 -10.64
N ASP A 692 4.75 14.85 -10.92
CA ASP A 692 5.30 14.58 -12.24
C ASP A 692 5.26 13.08 -12.57
N ARG A 693 4.87 12.76 -13.81
CA ARG A 693 4.72 11.38 -14.27
C ARG A 693 5.61 11.06 -15.47
N PHE A 694 6.23 9.88 -15.42
CA PHE A 694 7.22 9.45 -16.40
C PHE A 694 7.06 7.99 -16.79
N LEU A 695 7.51 7.69 -18.01
CA LEU A 695 7.83 6.36 -18.49
C LEU A 695 9.35 6.18 -18.50
N THR A 696 9.84 5.09 -17.93
CA THR A 696 11.26 4.73 -18.02
C THR A 696 11.46 3.24 -17.76
N TRP A 697 12.51 2.67 -18.33
CA TRP A 697 12.97 1.34 -17.92
C TRP A 697 13.93 1.39 -16.72
N ASN A 698 14.54 2.55 -16.47
CA ASN A 698 15.51 2.77 -15.41
C ASN A 698 14.94 3.72 -14.35
N PRO A 699 14.26 3.21 -13.30
CA PRO A 699 13.73 4.04 -12.22
C PRO A 699 14.83 4.82 -11.46
N TYR A 700 16.09 4.41 -11.54
CA TYR A 700 17.22 5.12 -10.91
C TYR A 700 17.56 6.46 -11.59
N GLU A 701 17.09 6.74 -12.81
CA GLU A 701 17.16 8.09 -13.39
C GLU A 701 16.24 9.08 -12.67
N ILE A 702 15.18 8.57 -12.04
CA ILE A 702 14.24 9.39 -11.28
C ILE A 702 14.76 9.62 -9.87
N SER A 703 15.21 8.56 -9.21
CA SER A 703 15.81 8.63 -7.88
C SER A 703 16.85 7.55 -7.68
N LEU A 704 18.06 7.97 -7.32
CA LEU A 704 19.14 7.07 -6.93
C LEU A 704 18.81 6.28 -5.65
N LYS A 705 17.99 6.86 -4.77
CA LYS A 705 17.54 6.24 -3.51
C LYS A 705 16.03 6.01 -3.59
N PRO A 706 15.56 4.79 -3.86
CA PRO A 706 14.13 4.50 -4.05
C PRO A 706 13.24 4.87 -2.86
N TYR A 707 13.83 5.06 -1.69
CA TYR A 707 13.18 5.32 -0.41
C TYR A 707 13.27 6.76 0.09
N ASN A 708 13.87 7.69 -0.67
CA ASN A 708 13.98 9.10 -0.26
C ASN A 708 12.67 9.89 -0.43
N GLY A 709 11.59 9.24 -0.86
CA GLY A 709 10.28 9.85 -1.09
C GLY A 709 10.19 10.69 -2.37
N VAL A 710 11.17 10.64 -3.28
CA VAL A 710 11.05 11.27 -4.61
C VAL A 710 10.08 10.49 -5.49
N ILE A 711 10.24 9.17 -5.58
CA ILE A 711 9.27 8.27 -6.20
C ILE A 711 8.14 8.06 -5.21
N GLN A 712 6.93 8.49 -5.56
CA GLN A 712 5.73 8.29 -4.76
C GLN A 712 4.98 7.03 -5.18
N LYS A 713 4.93 6.74 -6.49
CA LYS A 713 4.31 5.54 -7.05
C LYS A 713 5.15 5.00 -8.22
N ILE A 714 5.15 3.68 -8.38
CA ILE A 714 5.79 2.97 -9.49
C ILE A 714 4.95 1.75 -9.86
N GLN A 715 4.76 1.51 -11.14
CA GLN A 715 4.02 0.35 -11.64
C GLN A 715 4.64 -0.18 -12.94
N LEU A 716 4.63 -1.49 -13.11
CA LEU A 716 5.07 -2.15 -14.33
C LEU A 716 3.99 -2.05 -15.40
N LEU A 717 4.37 -1.69 -16.62
CA LEU A 717 3.50 -1.72 -17.81
C LEU A 717 3.77 -2.91 -18.73
N GLY A 718 4.93 -3.55 -18.60
CA GLY A 718 5.31 -4.68 -19.45
C GLY A 718 6.77 -4.58 -19.85
N TYR A 719 7.13 -5.27 -20.92
CA TYR A 719 8.51 -5.38 -21.38
C TYR A 719 8.65 -4.94 -22.84
N ALA A 720 9.67 -4.15 -23.11
CA ALA A 720 10.00 -3.61 -24.43
C ALA A 720 11.39 -4.10 -24.86
N PRO A 721 11.55 -4.73 -26.04
CA PRO A 721 12.86 -5.09 -26.57
C PRO A 721 13.68 -3.84 -26.92
N ASN A 722 15.01 -3.97 -26.99
CA ASN A 722 15.82 -2.95 -27.67
C ASN A 722 15.59 -3.07 -29.17
N VAL A 723 15.59 -1.94 -29.89
CA VAL A 723 15.45 -1.92 -31.37
C VAL A 723 16.49 -2.82 -32.06
N ALA A 724 17.69 -2.94 -31.49
CA ALA A 724 18.74 -3.79 -32.06
C ALA A 724 18.49 -5.29 -31.93
N ASP A 725 17.60 -5.69 -31.01
CA ASP A 725 17.36 -7.08 -30.63
C ASP A 725 16.00 -7.59 -31.15
N THR A 726 15.19 -6.74 -31.80
CA THR A 726 13.85 -7.10 -32.28
C THR A 726 13.89 -8.11 -33.41
N SER A 727 12.94 -9.05 -33.42
CA SER A 727 12.71 -9.93 -34.57
C SER A 727 12.50 -9.15 -35.87
N PRO A 728 13.19 -9.52 -36.97
CA PRO A 728 13.01 -8.86 -38.27
C PRO A 728 11.67 -9.19 -38.94
N HIS A 729 10.94 -10.17 -38.43
CA HIS A 729 9.65 -10.61 -38.97
C HIS A 729 8.45 -9.92 -38.32
N LEU A 730 8.69 -9.16 -37.24
CA LEU A 730 7.67 -8.46 -36.48
C LEU A 730 7.91 -6.95 -36.64
N ALA A 731 6.84 -6.17 -36.73
CA ALA A 731 6.97 -4.74 -36.97
C ALA A 731 7.05 -3.93 -35.67
N TYR A 732 8.17 -3.24 -35.50
CA TYR A 732 8.49 -2.43 -34.33
C TYR A 732 8.71 -0.97 -34.68
N GLN A 733 8.40 -0.08 -33.75
CA GLN A 733 8.82 1.31 -33.81
C GLN A 733 9.49 1.74 -32.49
N PRO A 734 10.49 2.66 -32.54
CA PRO A 734 11.10 3.21 -31.34
C PRO A 734 10.07 3.93 -30.46
N LEU A 735 10.16 3.73 -29.14
CA LEU A 735 9.28 4.40 -28.17
C LEU A 735 9.41 5.93 -28.24
N ASP A 736 10.61 6.46 -28.51
CA ASP A 736 10.82 7.90 -28.70
C ASP A 736 9.96 8.48 -29.84
N SER A 737 9.73 7.70 -30.90
CA SER A 737 8.88 8.10 -32.02
C SER A 737 7.39 7.96 -31.67
N LEU A 738 7.02 6.84 -31.04
CA LEU A 738 5.64 6.53 -30.68
C LEU A 738 5.07 7.50 -29.63
N LEU A 739 5.93 8.00 -28.73
CA LEU A 739 5.56 8.89 -27.62
C LEU A 739 5.85 10.37 -27.89
N THR A 740 6.02 10.76 -29.16
CA THR A 740 6.28 12.15 -29.56
C THR A 740 5.18 13.12 -29.10
N GLY A 741 3.93 12.67 -29.01
CA GLY A 741 2.81 13.44 -28.45
C GLY A 741 2.89 13.66 -26.93
N ASN A 742 3.72 12.90 -26.23
CA ASN A 742 3.88 12.92 -24.77
C ASN A 742 5.21 13.58 -24.35
N VAL A 743 5.46 14.77 -24.90
CA VAL A 743 6.75 15.47 -24.80
C VAL A 743 7.27 15.56 -23.36
N GLY A 744 8.50 15.08 -23.17
CA GLY A 744 9.22 15.16 -21.89
C GLY A 744 8.86 14.08 -20.86
N SER A 745 7.89 13.20 -21.16
CA SER A 745 7.44 12.18 -20.21
C SER A 745 8.15 10.83 -20.34
N TYR A 746 8.85 10.55 -21.44
CA TYR A 746 9.64 9.32 -21.61
C TYR A 746 11.13 9.56 -21.39
N ILE A 747 11.78 8.71 -20.59
CA ILE A 747 13.22 8.75 -20.31
C ILE A 747 13.87 7.45 -20.84
N ALA A 748 14.45 7.55 -22.04
CA ALA A 748 15.13 6.44 -22.71
C ALA A 748 16.33 5.87 -21.94
N SER A 749 16.95 6.68 -21.07
CA SER A 749 18.07 6.28 -20.18
C SER A 749 19.21 5.54 -20.92
N GLY A 750 19.51 5.97 -22.15
CA GLY A 750 20.58 5.39 -22.97
C GLY A 750 20.23 4.10 -23.73
N ARG A 751 18.98 3.63 -23.70
CA ARG A 751 18.48 2.53 -24.54
C ARG A 751 17.43 3.03 -25.52
N THR A 752 17.48 2.56 -26.76
CA THR A 752 16.39 2.76 -27.73
C THR A 752 15.49 1.54 -27.68
N LEU A 753 14.42 1.64 -26.89
CA LEU A 753 13.43 0.57 -26.76
C LEU A 753 12.37 0.69 -27.85
N ALA A 754 11.78 -0.45 -28.21
CA ALA A 754 10.74 -0.53 -29.23
C ALA A 754 9.44 -1.13 -28.68
N ALA A 755 8.33 -0.80 -29.31
CA ALA A 755 7.03 -1.44 -29.08
C ALA A 755 6.35 -1.76 -30.42
N ARG A 756 5.38 -2.68 -30.38
CA ARG A 756 4.53 -2.98 -31.54
C ARG A 756 3.42 -1.93 -31.67
N THR A 757 2.98 -1.64 -32.90
CA THR A 757 1.88 -0.69 -33.21
C THR A 757 0.59 -1.43 -33.61
N GLY A 758 -0.51 -0.70 -33.70
CA GLY A 758 -1.82 -1.22 -34.12
C GLY A 758 -1.80 -1.96 -35.47
N TRP A 759 -1.17 -1.39 -36.52
CA TRP A 759 -1.03 -2.05 -37.83
C TRP A 759 -0.27 -3.37 -37.72
N ALA A 760 0.87 -3.35 -37.01
CA ALA A 760 1.73 -4.52 -36.87
C ALA A 760 0.99 -5.68 -36.21
N TYR A 761 0.26 -5.36 -35.13
CA TYR A 761 -0.55 -6.34 -34.42
C TYR A 761 -1.72 -6.84 -35.28
N TRP A 762 -2.42 -5.94 -35.98
CA TRP A 762 -3.54 -6.29 -36.86
C TRP A 762 -3.12 -7.23 -38.00
N ALA A 763 -2.00 -6.93 -38.66
CA ALA A 763 -1.46 -7.76 -39.75
C ALA A 763 -1.13 -9.18 -39.26
N GLU A 764 -0.61 -9.33 -38.03
CA GLU A 764 -0.32 -10.65 -37.44
C GLU A 764 -1.56 -11.44 -37.02
N GLN A 765 -2.62 -10.77 -36.53
CA GLN A 765 -3.84 -11.43 -36.05
C GLN A 765 -4.79 -11.87 -37.16
N THR A 766 -4.54 -11.44 -38.40
CA THR A 766 -5.48 -11.66 -39.50
C THR A 766 -5.22 -13.04 -40.17
N PRO A 767 -6.14 -14.01 -40.06
CA PRO A 767 -5.88 -15.37 -40.54
C PRO A 767 -5.75 -15.44 -42.07
N GLY A 768 -4.62 -15.93 -42.58
CA GLY A 768 -4.26 -15.86 -44.01
C GLY A 768 -3.01 -15.00 -44.26
N ALA A 769 -2.66 -14.15 -43.28
CA ALA A 769 -1.58 -13.16 -43.30
C ALA A 769 -0.14 -13.70 -43.25
N SER A 770 0.10 -14.94 -43.66
CA SER A 770 1.46 -15.40 -43.99
C SER A 770 1.90 -14.74 -45.31
N GLY A 771 1.86 -13.40 -45.41
CA GLY A 771 1.89 -12.68 -46.68
C GLY A 771 1.54 -11.19 -46.61
N ILE A 772 0.69 -10.76 -45.65
CA ILE A 772 0.30 -9.36 -45.41
C ILE A 772 1.46 -8.58 -44.77
N GLY A 773 2.56 -8.45 -45.51
CA GLY A 773 3.71 -7.63 -45.15
C GLY A 773 3.73 -6.29 -45.87
N SER A 774 2.80 -6.08 -46.81
CA SER A 774 2.83 -4.95 -47.73
C SER A 774 1.58 -4.09 -47.57
N PRO A 775 1.70 -2.84 -47.09
CA PRO A 775 0.63 -1.85 -47.11
C PRO A 775 -0.04 -1.63 -48.50
N LEU A 776 0.56 -2.15 -49.58
CA LEU A 776 0.09 -2.02 -50.96
C LEU A 776 -0.43 -3.34 -51.56
N ALA A 777 -0.47 -4.43 -50.79
CA ALA A 777 -1.14 -5.67 -51.23
C ALA A 777 -2.66 -5.47 -51.19
N ASP A 778 -3.38 -6.35 -51.89
CA ASP A 778 -4.84 -6.41 -52.05
C ASP A 778 -5.14 -7.92 -52.14
N ASP A 779 -5.04 -8.59 -50.99
CA ASP A 779 -4.90 -10.04 -50.90
C ASP A 779 -6.21 -10.79 -51.25
N ASP A 780 -7.36 -10.12 -51.14
CA ASP A 780 -8.68 -10.66 -51.48
C ASP A 780 -9.20 -10.19 -52.86
N GLU A 781 -8.43 -9.35 -53.55
CA GLU A 781 -8.70 -8.80 -54.88
C GLU A 781 -9.98 -7.95 -54.95
N ASP A 782 -10.35 -7.26 -53.87
CA ASP A 782 -11.54 -6.43 -53.80
C ASP A 782 -11.30 -4.96 -54.24
N GLY A 783 -10.03 -4.59 -54.41
CA GLY A 783 -9.59 -3.28 -54.88
C GLY A 783 -9.24 -2.28 -53.78
N LEU A 784 -9.38 -2.64 -52.49
CA LEU A 784 -8.71 -1.96 -51.38
C LEU A 784 -7.33 -2.59 -51.17
N ASN A 785 -6.35 -1.76 -50.85
CA ASN A 785 -5.11 -2.31 -50.35
C ASN A 785 -5.19 -2.52 -48.84
N ASP A 786 -4.38 -3.44 -48.30
CA ASP A 786 -4.41 -3.81 -46.89
C ASP A 786 -4.30 -2.58 -45.96
N LEU A 787 -3.56 -1.52 -46.36
CA LEU A 787 -3.45 -0.28 -45.59
C LEU A 787 -4.78 0.49 -45.51
N LEU A 788 -5.48 0.59 -46.64
CA LEU A 788 -6.82 1.17 -46.68
C LEU A 788 -7.79 0.30 -45.88
N GLU A 789 -7.66 -1.01 -45.93
CA GLU A 789 -8.53 -1.91 -45.17
C GLU A 789 -8.33 -1.74 -43.67
N TYR A 790 -7.10 -1.74 -43.18
CA TYR A 790 -6.81 -1.44 -41.78
C TYR A 790 -7.33 -0.06 -41.34
N ALA A 791 -7.13 0.95 -42.19
CA ALA A 791 -7.54 2.32 -41.92
C ALA A 791 -9.07 2.50 -41.95
N LEU A 792 -9.80 1.68 -42.70
CA LEU A 792 -11.26 1.75 -42.82
C LEU A 792 -11.97 0.66 -42.01
N GLY A 793 -11.22 -0.22 -41.34
CA GLY A 793 -11.75 -1.33 -40.54
C GLY A 793 -12.30 -2.49 -41.37
N ALA A 794 -11.87 -2.64 -42.62
CA ALA A 794 -12.22 -3.74 -43.52
C ALA A 794 -11.40 -5.01 -43.24
N ASN A 795 -11.72 -6.12 -43.89
CA ASN A 795 -11.04 -7.41 -43.71
C ASN A 795 -10.30 -7.87 -44.97
N PRO A 796 -8.94 -7.99 -44.93
CA PRO A 796 -8.08 -8.31 -46.08
C PRO A 796 -8.22 -9.73 -46.63
N ASN A 797 -9.22 -10.48 -46.18
CA ASN A 797 -9.54 -11.81 -46.67
C ASN A 797 -11.00 -11.94 -47.12
N LEU A 798 -11.79 -10.87 -47.05
CA LEU A 798 -13.20 -10.86 -47.41
C LEU A 798 -13.46 -9.70 -48.34
N GLN A 799 -13.93 -10.01 -49.55
CA GLN A 799 -14.31 -8.99 -50.54
C GLN A 799 -15.48 -8.14 -50.04
N ASP A 800 -15.17 -7.12 -49.24
CA ASP A 800 -16.10 -6.30 -48.46
C ASP A 800 -15.97 -4.80 -48.77
N PHE A 801 -15.18 -4.44 -49.79
CA PHE A 801 -15.05 -3.11 -50.41
C PHE A 801 -16.33 -2.27 -50.40
N ALA A 802 -17.48 -2.88 -50.74
CA ALA A 802 -18.76 -2.17 -50.84
C ALA A 802 -19.23 -1.53 -49.53
N ASP A 803 -18.82 -2.08 -48.38
CA ASP A 803 -19.21 -1.60 -47.05
C ASP A 803 -18.25 -0.53 -46.51
N HIS A 804 -17.05 -0.41 -47.08
CA HIS A 804 -15.97 0.42 -46.54
C HIS A 804 -15.54 1.58 -47.46
N ILE A 805 -16.06 1.67 -48.68
CA ILE A 805 -15.67 2.75 -49.60
C ILE A 805 -16.14 4.14 -49.17
N PRO A 806 -15.30 5.17 -49.41
CA PRO A 806 -15.76 6.54 -49.35
C PRO A 806 -16.91 6.79 -50.33
N ALA A 807 -17.97 7.44 -49.85
CA ALA A 807 -19.15 7.78 -50.64
C ALA A 807 -19.11 9.25 -51.08
N VAL A 808 -19.65 9.51 -52.26
CA VAL A 808 -19.95 10.86 -52.76
C VAL A 808 -21.43 10.95 -53.10
N ASN A 809 -22.12 11.97 -52.58
CA ASN A 809 -23.55 12.21 -52.87
C ASN A 809 -23.76 13.29 -53.95
N ASP A 810 -25.03 13.59 -54.27
CA ASP A 810 -25.44 14.54 -55.31
C ASP A 810 -24.97 16.00 -55.11
N ALA A 811 -24.38 16.33 -53.95
CA ALA A 811 -23.82 17.64 -53.62
C ALA A 811 -22.29 17.60 -53.42
N LEU A 812 -21.61 16.60 -54.00
CA LEU A 812 -20.17 16.39 -53.89
C LEU A 812 -19.67 16.34 -52.42
N THR A 813 -20.54 15.91 -51.49
CA THR A 813 -20.12 15.59 -50.12
C THR A 813 -19.31 14.31 -50.15
N PHE A 814 -18.03 14.37 -49.79
CA PHE A 814 -17.18 13.20 -49.64
C PHE A 814 -17.25 12.70 -48.20
N SER A 815 -17.58 11.44 -48.01
CA SER A 815 -17.66 10.84 -46.67
C SER A 815 -17.00 9.49 -46.59
N PHE A 816 -16.32 9.22 -45.48
CA PHE A 816 -15.79 7.90 -45.18
C PHE A 816 -15.92 7.62 -43.68
N THR A 817 -16.04 6.34 -43.35
CA THR A 817 -16.07 5.85 -41.97
C THR A 817 -14.71 5.24 -41.66
N ARG A 818 -14.16 5.53 -40.48
CA ARG A 818 -12.92 4.93 -40.00
C ARG A 818 -13.04 4.50 -38.55
N PRO A 819 -12.27 3.51 -38.08
CA PRO A 819 -12.10 3.28 -36.64
C PRO A 819 -11.38 4.47 -36.01
N VAL A 820 -11.80 4.88 -34.80
CA VAL A 820 -11.24 6.06 -34.10
C VAL A 820 -9.82 5.82 -33.54
N ASP A 821 -9.37 4.57 -33.56
CA ASP A 821 -8.20 4.04 -32.85
C ASP A 821 -6.96 3.81 -33.72
N ARG A 822 -7.03 4.16 -35.00
CA ARG A 822 -5.94 3.97 -35.98
C ARG A 822 -4.94 5.12 -35.88
N PHE A 823 -4.22 5.18 -34.76
CA PHE A 823 -3.29 6.28 -34.43
C PHE A 823 -1.98 6.25 -35.23
N ASP A 824 -1.64 5.10 -35.83
CA ASP A 824 -0.44 4.93 -36.64
C ASP A 824 -0.69 5.15 -38.14
N VAL A 825 -1.83 5.74 -38.52
CA VAL A 825 -2.11 6.18 -39.89
C VAL A 825 -2.69 7.60 -39.94
N THR A 826 -2.36 8.32 -41.01
CA THR A 826 -2.86 9.67 -41.30
C THR A 826 -3.76 9.65 -42.52
N TYR A 827 -4.91 10.31 -42.40
CA TYR A 827 -5.92 10.43 -43.46
C TYR A 827 -5.86 11.82 -44.07
N LYS A 828 -5.80 11.91 -45.41
CA LYS A 828 -5.89 13.16 -46.16
C LYS A 828 -6.95 13.02 -47.22
N VAL A 829 -7.90 13.97 -47.28
CA VAL A 829 -8.77 14.11 -48.44
C VAL A 829 -8.06 15.00 -49.43
N GLU A 830 -7.96 14.55 -50.67
CA GLU A 830 -7.34 15.30 -51.76
C GLU A 830 -8.35 15.51 -52.88
N ALA A 831 -8.29 16.68 -53.52
CA ALA A 831 -9.16 17.02 -54.63
C ALA A 831 -8.38 17.60 -55.82
N THR A 832 -8.93 17.41 -57.02
CA THR A 832 -8.45 17.97 -58.30
C THR A 832 -9.63 18.22 -59.23
N ASP A 833 -9.52 19.16 -60.16
CA ASP A 833 -10.45 19.34 -61.29
C ASP A 833 -10.00 18.61 -62.58
N ASP A 834 -8.78 18.07 -62.58
CA ASP A 834 -8.18 17.29 -63.66
C ASP A 834 -7.49 16.04 -63.10
N LEU A 835 -7.97 14.85 -63.50
CA LEU A 835 -7.38 13.56 -63.10
C LEU A 835 -5.91 13.40 -63.53
N THR A 836 -5.45 14.18 -64.51
CA THR A 836 -4.06 14.20 -64.98
C THR A 836 -3.23 15.33 -64.37
N GLY A 837 -3.86 16.21 -63.57
CA GLY A 837 -3.23 17.35 -62.90
C GLY A 837 -2.74 17.04 -61.47
N ASP A 838 -2.33 18.09 -60.78
CA ASP A 838 -1.85 18.01 -59.39
C ASP A 838 -3.02 17.82 -58.42
N TRP A 839 -2.87 16.88 -57.48
CA TRP A 839 -3.82 16.68 -56.39
C TRP A 839 -3.44 17.60 -55.22
N THR A 840 -4.43 18.31 -54.68
CA THR A 840 -4.22 19.19 -53.53
C THR A 840 -4.96 18.67 -52.30
N THR A 841 -4.32 18.76 -51.13
CA THR A 841 -4.97 18.42 -49.86
C THR A 841 -6.12 19.40 -49.61
N VAL A 842 -7.28 18.86 -49.24
CA VAL A 842 -8.45 19.62 -48.83
C VAL A 842 -8.22 20.13 -47.41
N GLU A 843 -8.05 21.45 -47.28
CA GLU A 843 -7.81 22.14 -45.99
C GLU A 843 -9.13 22.46 -45.24
N MET A 844 -10.26 21.93 -45.71
CA MET A 844 -11.57 22.12 -45.06
C MET A 844 -11.70 21.16 -43.87
N GLU A 845 -12.21 21.66 -42.74
CA GLU A 845 -12.52 20.81 -41.59
C GLU A 845 -13.75 19.93 -41.89
N PRO A 846 -13.68 18.61 -41.70
CA PRO A 846 -14.83 17.75 -41.86
C PRO A 846 -15.85 17.91 -40.73
N VAL A 847 -17.10 17.61 -41.04
CA VAL A 847 -18.11 17.31 -40.02
C VAL A 847 -17.87 15.88 -39.55
N ILE A 848 -17.46 15.73 -38.29
CA ILE A 848 -17.21 14.42 -37.66
C ILE A 848 -18.49 13.97 -36.94
N GLN A 849 -18.90 12.73 -37.18
CA GLN A 849 -20.01 12.06 -36.50
C GLN A 849 -19.50 10.78 -35.86
N ASP A 850 -19.52 10.72 -34.52
CA ASP A 850 -19.30 9.49 -33.75
C ASP A 850 -20.48 8.54 -33.95
N ASN A 851 -20.20 7.29 -34.33
CA ASN A 851 -21.21 6.27 -34.60
C ASN A 851 -21.58 5.46 -33.34
N GLY A 852 -20.84 5.60 -32.24
CA GLY A 852 -21.10 4.92 -30.96
C GLY A 852 -20.70 3.43 -30.93
N ASP A 853 -19.98 2.97 -31.95
CA ASP A 853 -19.51 1.59 -32.13
C ASP A 853 -17.98 1.47 -32.25
N GLY A 854 -17.25 2.55 -31.94
CA GLY A 854 -15.79 2.63 -32.12
C GLY A 854 -15.37 3.17 -33.49
N THR A 855 -16.32 3.53 -34.35
CA THR A 855 -16.05 4.22 -35.61
C THR A 855 -16.56 5.65 -35.63
N GLU A 856 -15.97 6.48 -36.48
CA GLU A 856 -16.45 7.82 -36.78
C GLU A 856 -16.61 8.00 -38.29
N THR A 857 -17.62 8.77 -38.67
CA THR A 857 -17.89 9.16 -40.06
C THR A 857 -17.44 10.60 -40.26
N LEU A 858 -16.50 10.82 -41.18
CA LEU A 858 -16.04 12.14 -41.59
C LEU A 858 -16.78 12.57 -42.85
N ARG A 859 -17.33 13.79 -42.88
CA ARG A 859 -18.00 14.37 -44.04
C ARG A 859 -17.37 15.70 -44.45
N TYR A 860 -16.86 15.77 -45.66
CA TYR A 860 -16.36 16.99 -46.29
C TYR A 860 -17.43 17.51 -47.24
N GLU A 861 -18.03 18.65 -46.90
CA GLU A 861 -19.16 19.24 -47.64
C GLU A 861 -18.70 20.40 -48.52
N ASN A 862 -19.45 20.69 -49.59
CA ASN A 862 -19.22 21.82 -50.50
C ASN A 862 -17.87 21.76 -51.25
N LEU A 863 -17.39 20.55 -51.60
CA LEU A 863 -16.11 20.36 -52.30
C LEU A 863 -16.11 20.94 -53.72
N GLU A 864 -17.28 21.15 -54.32
CA GLU A 864 -17.44 21.85 -55.60
C GLU A 864 -16.96 23.31 -55.56
N LEU A 865 -16.86 23.92 -54.36
CA LEU A 865 -16.34 25.28 -54.20
C LEU A 865 -14.81 25.37 -54.29
N LEU A 866 -14.10 24.24 -54.26
CA LEU A 866 -12.64 24.22 -54.40
C LEU A 866 -12.18 24.62 -55.81
N PHE A 867 -13.01 24.35 -56.83
CA PHE A 867 -12.71 24.62 -58.23
C PHE A 867 -13.85 25.41 -58.89
N PRO A 868 -14.06 26.69 -58.52
CA PRO A 868 -15.23 27.47 -58.96
C PRO A 868 -15.23 27.77 -60.46
N GLU A 869 -14.09 27.59 -61.14
CA GLU A 869 -13.95 27.78 -62.59
C GLU A 869 -14.04 26.47 -63.38
N SER A 870 -14.23 25.33 -62.72
CA SER A 870 -14.34 24.01 -63.33
C SER A 870 -15.73 23.40 -63.16
N ASP A 871 -16.21 22.72 -64.19
CA ASP A 871 -17.44 21.91 -64.12
C ASP A 871 -17.17 20.50 -63.53
N ARG A 872 -15.96 20.24 -63.02
CA ARG A 872 -15.50 18.94 -62.54
C ARG A 872 -14.72 19.07 -61.24
N CYS A 873 -14.99 18.17 -60.31
CA CYS A 873 -14.21 17.97 -59.09
C CYS A 873 -14.10 16.45 -58.84
N PHE A 874 -12.88 15.98 -58.65
CA PHE A 874 -12.53 14.61 -58.31
C PHE A 874 -11.94 14.61 -56.91
N VAL A 875 -12.30 13.62 -56.10
CA VAL A 875 -11.90 13.54 -54.70
C VAL A 875 -11.39 12.13 -54.42
N ARG A 876 -10.35 12.02 -53.60
CA ARG A 876 -9.84 10.74 -53.10
C ARG A 876 -9.46 10.82 -51.63
N LEU A 877 -9.46 9.66 -50.98
CA LEU A 877 -8.84 9.48 -49.67
C LEU A 877 -7.41 8.96 -49.87
N ALA A 878 -6.44 9.66 -49.31
CA ALA A 878 -5.06 9.22 -49.22
C ALA A 878 -4.74 8.85 -47.76
N VAL A 879 -4.32 7.61 -47.54
CA VAL A 879 -3.89 7.10 -46.23
C VAL A 879 -2.38 6.90 -46.26
N ASN A 880 -1.69 7.38 -45.23
CA ASN A 880 -0.25 7.20 -45.06
C ASN A 880 0.04 6.64 -43.66
N ARG A 881 1.05 5.77 -43.55
CA ARG A 881 1.60 5.27 -42.29
C ARG A 881 2.91 5.97 -41.96
#